data_AF-A0A9X0D371-F1
#
_entry.id   AF-A0A9X0D371-F1
#
_cell.length_a   1.000
_cell.length_b   1.000
_cell.length_c   1.000
_cell.angle_alpha   90.00
_cell.angle_beta   90.00
_cell.angle_gamma   90.00
#
_symmetry.space_group_name_H-M   'P 1'
#
loop_
_entity.id
_entity.type
_entity.pdbx_description
1 polymer ?
#
loop_
_entity_poly.entity_id
_entity_poly.type
_entity_poly.pdbx_seq_one_letter_code
_entity_poly.pdbx_strand_id
1 'polypeptide(L)'
;MEGEYDLAKQLRSWALDEMRFRPQGRHINTPLPTKEDFKMLCRGAMVDVWKYVLQHVRSTKTVQKICGNLKLQKLIHEQAAQTDRDKPDDGERENVKEKHTQLTKELLEVRSKVHHLEKEIKASQKEILEAEETYSEVGQHISDLAKRNALLSAHSKQCKLLAELYMGLAKQINDKITVCRDVARKKSIDPTYYTSQGIITGSSQTFTAMEGRSTPTGLESACTRSVRESCERIGSFLHEVCKADEETGRVDDSSQRKIKDGLWTGVENILSQHLAKDVLTSLSRIAQDSAVSLRELSVRIDLKKDAQELKFKYENSGKLTDTSLPPSLLHSVHQLIEESQAAHFQRFIESEKGLNEAWRSRQRLQTLQQQLEADLVSSYQDYPGNIELARILLHNEWSLTASKASLKYIKMALAELANSRNERQRAKEMLLMKHKKIEDFEKLAQTKQSLIQALVKQNSNARARVEKQKHELLQYIQQKICSHEAHVVAMAKQLHNSVAQEVDKFAALPLDQFHYSGVDGARRVPVSELSINRLENLSTSPGGGTIRTVLDSLDFPTYKAPEELLSTTMKLKEKVDDTRSLARSRDVAVSEVDGDRSCERMVAHLNGLRREVTEQDRAQLDYIMPLIQNGLNKTTRALSDCISVKDIVSSWWEQPAQFVTPWVKLDDMNMRQWTDQWTLSATRLRQLQMSH
;
A
#
# COMPACT_ATOMS: atom_id res chain seq x y z
N MET A 1 -8.20 62.83 -0.72
CA MET A 1 -7.75 61.42 -0.58
C MET A 1 -6.72 60.98 -1.62
N GLU A 2 -6.59 61.61 -2.80
CA GLU A 2 -5.61 61.15 -3.80
C GLU A 2 -4.13 61.38 -3.41
N GLY A 3 -3.80 62.50 -2.74
CA GLY A 3 -2.42 62.80 -2.33
C GLY A 3 -1.77 61.81 -1.34
N GLU A 4 -2.57 61.10 -0.53
CA GLU A 4 -2.06 60.05 0.38
C GLU A 4 -1.69 58.76 -0.37
N TYR A 5 -2.31 58.52 -1.52
CA TYR A 5 -2.13 57.29 -2.29
C TYR A 5 -0.79 57.27 -3.05
N ASP A 6 -0.26 58.45 -3.37
CA ASP A 6 1.06 58.64 -3.96
C ASP A 6 2.16 58.61 -2.90
N LEU A 7 1.97 59.30 -1.76
CA LEU A 7 2.98 59.34 -0.68
C LEU A 7 3.39 57.94 -0.18
N ALA A 8 2.44 57.03 0.02
CA ALA A 8 2.74 55.66 0.42
C ALA A 8 3.50 54.85 -0.64
N LYS A 9 3.32 55.18 -1.93
CA LYS A 9 4.05 54.57 -3.06
C LYS A 9 5.48 55.11 -3.10
N GLN A 10 5.66 56.42 -2.92
CA GLN A 10 6.97 57.07 -2.84
C GLN A 10 7.76 56.58 -1.63
N LEU A 11 7.14 56.49 -0.45
CA LEU A 11 7.79 55.98 0.77
C LEU A 11 8.24 54.52 0.62
N ARG A 12 7.45 53.67 -0.03
CA ARG A 12 7.83 52.28 -0.32
C ARG A 12 9.03 52.21 -1.28
N SER A 13 9.05 53.00 -2.35
CA SER A 13 10.18 53.01 -3.29
C SER A 13 11.44 53.58 -2.65
N TRP A 14 11.32 54.66 -1.87
CA TRP A 14 12.43 55.20 -1.08
C TRP A 14 13.00 54.16 -0.10
N ALA A 15 12.14 53.43 0.63
CA ALA A 15 12.59 52.40 1.57
C ALA A 15 13.28 51.20 0.88
N LEU A 16 12.72 50.70 -0.22
CA LEU A 16 13.18 49.46 -0.87
C LEU A 16 14.26 49.68 -1.94
N ASP A 17 14.16 50.74 -2.73
CA ASP A 17 15.00 50.99 -3.90
C ASP A 17 16.17 51.94 -3.58
N GLU A 18 15.91 53.01 -2.82
CA GLU A 18 16.95 53.95 -2.39
C GLU A 18 17.66 53.49 -1.10
N MET A 19 16.91 53.23 -0.02
CA MET A 19 17.47 52.84 1.29
C MET A 19 17.74 51.33 1.41
N ARG A 20 17.37 50.52 0.40
CA ARG A 20 17.66 49.07 0.30
C ARG A 20 17.25 48.25 1.52
N PHE A 21 16.15 48.63 2.16
CA PHE A 21 15.64 47.96 3.36
C PHE A 21 15.38 46.45 3.13
N ARG A 22 15.90 45.63 4.05
CA ARG A 22 15.67 44.19 4.14
C ARG A 22 15.22 43.83 5.56
N PRO A 23 14.25 42.91 5.74
CA PRO A 23 13.90 42.41 7.07
C PRO A 23 15.10 41.76 7.77
N GLN A 24 15.33 42.08 9.05
CA GLN A 24 16.45 41.58 9.85
C GLN A 24 15.96 40.92 11.16
N GLY A 25 16.86 40.19 11.83
CA GLY A 25 16.57 39.51 13.10
C GLY A 25 15.44 38.48 12.99
N ARG A 26 14.47 38.55 13.91
CA ARG A 26 13.31 37.62 13.96
C ARG A 26 12.42 37.64 12.71
N HIS A 27 12.61 38.61 11.81
CA HIS A 27 11.78 38.83 10.63
C HIS A 27 12.49 38.50 9.30
N ILE A 28 13.67 37.89 9.32
CA ILE A 28 14.49 37.57 8.11
C ILE A 28 13.72 36.85 6.98
N ASN A 29 12.71 36.03 7.31
CA ASN A 29 11.90 35.29 6.34
C ASN A 29 10.46 35.84 6.17
N THR A 30 10.11 37.00 6.71
CA THR A 30 8.78 37.58 6.50
C THR A 30 8.68 38.28 5.13
N PRO A 31 7.52 38.23 4.45
CA PRO A 31 7.31 38.95 3.20
C PRO A 31 7.53 40.47 3.39
N LEU A 32 8.04 41.14 2.36
CA LEU A 32 8.30 42.58 2.43
C LEU A 32 6.97 43.36 2.59
N PRO A 33 6.94 44.45 3.38
CA PRO A 33 5.71 45.19 3.64
C PRO A 33 5.00 45.66 2.36
N THR A 34 3.68 45.48 2.35
CA THR A 34 2.79 45.75 1.22
C THR A 34 2.48 47.24 1.09
N LYS A 35 1.78 47.64 0.02
CA LYS A 35 1.44 49.05 -0.21
C LYS A 35 0.44 49.54 0.85
N GLU A 36 -0.43 48.66 1.30
CA GLU A 36 -1.42 48.86 2.35
C GLU A 36 -0.73 49.16 3.70
N ASP A 37 0.36 48.44 4.03
CA ASP A 37 1.13 48.64 5.26
C ASP A 37 1.79 50.04 5.30
N PHE A 38 2.43 50.46 4.20
CA PHE A 38 2.96 51.83 4.09
C PHE A 38 1.86 52.91 4.11
N LYS A 39 0.64 52.58 3.65
CA LYS A 39 -0.53 53.48 3.75
C LYS A 39 -1.05 53.61 5.19
N MET A 40 -0.66 52.75 6.13
CA MET A 40 -0.93 52.95 7.57
C MET A 40 0.07 53.94 8.19
N LEU A 41 1.33 53.91 7.76
CA LEU A 41 2.38 54.84 8.22
C LEU A 41 2.19 56.28 7.72
N CYS A 42 1.58 56.45 6.54
CA CYS A 42 1.30 57.75 5.92
C CYS A 42 -0.05 58.35 6.36
N ARG A 43 -0.42 58.29 7.64
CA ARG A 43 -1.69 58.85 8.17
C ARG A 43 -1.46 59.88 9.27
N GLY A 44 -2.36 60.85 9.36
CA GLY A 44 -2.32 61.90 10.39
C GLY A 44 -1.04 62.75 10.33
N ALA A 45 -0.54 63.19 11.48
CA ALA A 45 0.63 64.07 11.59
C ALA A 45 1.94 63.49 11.00
N MET A 46 2.00 62.17 10.74
CA MET A 46 3.17 61.55 10.10
C MET A 46 3.29 61.84 8.60
N VAL A 47 2.21 62.31 7.95
CA VAL A 47 2.21 62.67 6.52
C VAL A 47 3.30 63.68 6.19
N ASP A 48 3.43 64.75 6.97
CA ASP A 48 4.38 65.83 6.67
C ASP A 48 5.81 65.48 7.10
N VAL A 49 5.98 64.64 8.13
CA VAL A 49 7.26 64.02 8.49
C VAL A 49 7.78 63.15 7.33
N TRP A 50 6.93 62.28 6.77
CA TRP A 50 7.33 61.44 5.65
C TRP A 50 7.59 62.22 4.36
N LYS A 51 6.86 63.31 4.08
CA LYS A 51 7.21 64.24 2.99
C LYS A 51 8.59 64.87 3.22
N TYR A 52 8.88 65.33 4.43
CA TYR A 52 10.18 65.92 4.76
C TYR A 52 11.33 64.90 4.60
N VAL A 53 11.16 63.68 5.11
CA VAL A 53 12.12 62.57 4.94
C VAL A 53 12.31 62.25 3.45
N LEU A 54 11.22 62.13 2.68
CA LEU A 54 11.26 61.90 1.23
C LEU A 54 11.88 63.03 0.42
N GLN A 55 12.00 64.25 0.97
CA GLN A 55 12.70 65.36 0.32
C GLN A 55 14.18 65.44 0.71
N HIS A 56 14.51 65.23 1.99
CA HIS A 56 15.82 65.58 2.55
C HIS A 56 16.71 64.37 2.89
N VAL A 57 16.16 63.16 3.05
CA VAL A 57 16.93 61.96 3.40
C VAL A 57 17.16 61.11 2.14
N ARG A 58 18.43 60.81 1.87
CA ARG A 58 18.90 60.07 0.70
C ARG A 58 19.93 59.04 1.15
N SER A 59 20.13 57.97 0.36
CA SER A 59 21.15 56.97 0.70
C SER A 59 22.56 57.56 0.65
N THR A 60 23.50 57.02 1.43
CA THR A 60 24.89 57.51 1.49
C THR A 60 25.55 57.57 0.10
N LYS A 61 25.26 56.60 -0.78
CA LYS A 61 25.71 56.58 -2.18
C LYS A 61 25.09 57.72 -3.01
N THR A 62 23.79 57.99 -2.84
CA THR A 62 23.13 59.13 -3.49
C THR A 62 23.72 60.46 -3.00
N VAL A 63 23.94 60.61 -1.68
CA VAL A 63 24.53 61.82 -1.08
C VAL A 63 25.97 62.04 -1.57
N GLN A 64 26.80 61.00 -1.63
CA GLN A 64 28.14 61.08 -2.21
C GLN A 64 28.12 61.56 -3.67
N LYS A 65 27.17 61.07 -4.48
CA LYS A 65 27.00 61.53 -5.87
C LYS A 65 26.57 62.99 -5.95
N ILE A 66 25.65 63.44 -5.10
CA ILE A 66 25.20 64.84 -5.04
C ILE A 66 26.35 65.76 -4.57
N CYS A 67 27.07 65.38 -3.51
CA CYS A 67 28.25 66.12 -3.02
C CYS A 67 29.37 66.16 -4.07
N GLY A 68 29.59 65.07 -4.81
CA GLY A 68 30.51 65.03 -5.95
C GLY A 68 30.11 66.03 -7.05
N ASN A 69 28.84 66.02 -7.46
CA ASN A 69 28.30 66.95 -8.45
C ASN A 69 28.39 68.42 -7.98
N LEU A 70 28.04 68.71 -6.73
CA LEU A 70 28.15 70.06 -6.15
C LEU A 70 29.61 70.54 -6.06
N LYS A 71 30.55 69.63 -5.77
CA LYS A 71 31.99 69.94 -5.78
C LYS A 71 32.50 70.19 -7.20
N LEU A 72 32.00 69.44 -8.18
CA LEU A 72 32.24 69.69 -9.61
C LEU A 72 31.71 71.08 -10.02
N GLN A 73 30.49 71.42 -9.60
CA GLN A 73 29.85 72.70 -9.90
C GLN A 73 30.57 73.89 -9.25
N LYS A 74 31.11 73.72 -8.03
CA LYS A 74 32.01 74.69 -7.40
C LYS A 74 33.31 74.86 -8.17
N LEU A 75 33.97 73.77 -8.60
CA LEU A 75 35.19 73.86 -9.41
C LEU A 75 34.94 74.57 -10.75
N ILE A 76 33.78 74.35 -11.38
CA ILE A 76 33.35 75.05 -12.60
C ILE A 76 33.11 76.56 -12.33
N HIS A 77 32.51 76.92 -11.18
CA HIS A 77 32.35 78.33 -10.78
C HIS A 77 33.67 78.99 -10.36
N GLU A 78 34.59 78.26 -9.72
CA GLU A 78 35.93 78.76 -9.35
C GLU A 78 36.81 78.97 -10.61
N GLN A 79 36.65 78.13 -11.65
CA GLN A 79 37.25 78.37 -12.97
C GLN A 79 36.60 79.55 -13.71
N ALA A 80 35.29 79.76 -13.57
CA ALA A 80 34.59 80.91 -14.17
C ALA A 80 34.84 82.24 -13.44
N ALA A 81 35.15 82.20 -12.14
CA ALA A 81 35.44 83.38 -11.31
C ALA A 81 36.91 83.82 -11.35
N GLN A 82 37.77 83.14 -12.12
CA GLN A 82 39.19 83.49 -12.31
C GLN A 82 39.43 84.47 -13.48
N THR A 83 38.38 85.12 -13.98
CA THR A 83 38.46 86.10 -15.08
C THR A 83 37.65 87.37 -14.78
N ASP A 84 37.80 87.92 -13.56
CA ASP A 84 37.78 89.37 -13.32
C ASP A 84 38.04 89.71 -11.84
N ARG A 85 39.14 90.43 -11.57
CA ARG A 85 39.22 91.54 -10.60
C ARG A 85 40.58 92.23 -10.64
N ASP A 86 40.55 93.47 -11.07
CA ASP A 86 41.68 94.40 -11.09
C ASP A 86 42.16 94.85 -9.70
N LYS A 87 43.40 95.34 -9.67
CA LYS A 87 43.97 96.26 -8.66
C LYS A 87 43.34 97.66 -8.85
N PRO A 88 43.19 98.54 -7.84
CA PRO A 88 44.24 99.00 -6.90
C PRO A 88 43.69 99.17 -5.45
N ASP A 89 44.23 99.93 -4.48
CA ASP A 89 45.41 100.82 -4.36
C ASP A 89 45.97 100.76 -2.91
N ASP A 90 47.20 101.23 -2.64
CA ASP A 90 47.83 101.23 -1.30
C ASP A 90 47.64 102.58 -0.59
N GLY A 91 46.84 102.63 0.49
CA GLY A 91 46.44 103.93 1.05
C GLY A 91 45.76 103.97 2.42
N GLU A 92 46.14 103.12 3.38
CA GLU A 92 46.19 103.44 4.83
C GLU A 92 46.77 102.23 5.61
N ARG A 93 47.74 102.47 6.50
CA ARG A 93 48.73 101.45 6.88
C ARG A 93 48.56 100.84 8.29
N GLU A 94 49.10 99.62 8.36
CA GLU A 94 49.41 98.84 9.57
C GLU A 94 48.25 98.29 10.40
N ASN A 95 47.53 99.04 11.25
CA ASN A 95 46.65 98.42 12.27
C ASN A 95 45.55 97.50 11.70
N VAL A 96 44.92 97.90 10.58
CA VAL A 96 43.93 97.04 9.87
C VAL A 96 44.62 95.89 9.12
N LYS A 97 45.82 96.10 8.58
CA LYS A 97 46.59 95.03 7.92
C LYS A 97 47.02 93.97 8.95
N GLU A 98 47.43 94.35 10.16
CA GLU A 98 47.76 93.42 11.25
C GLU A 98 46.54 92.61 11.72
N LYS A 99 45.40 93.25 12.00
CA LYS A 99 44.18 92.52 12.36
C LYS A 99 43.71 91.60 11.23
N HIS A 100 43.82 92.05 9.98
CA HIS A 100 43.49 91.23 8.83
C HIS A 100 44.46 90.03 8.70
N THR A 101 45.77 90.20 8.87
CA THR A 101 46.72 89.07 8.82
C THR A 101 46.56 88.11 10.00
N GLN A 102 46.26 88.62 11.20
CA GLN A 102 45.99 87.77 12.36
C GLN A 102 44.68 86.98 12.21
N LEU A 103 43.58 87.62 11.81
CA LEU A 103 42.32 86.92 11.50
C LEU A 103 42.50 85.94 10.34
N THR A 104 43.29 86.28 9.31
CA THR A 104 43.60 85.36 8.20
C THR A 104 44.40 84.14 8.69
N LYS A 105 45.33 84.34 9.63
CA LYS A 105 46.12 83.26 10.24
C LYS A 105 45.23 82.34 11.09
N GLU A 106 44.35 82.90 11.91
CA GLU A 106 43.35 82.15 12.69
C GLU A 106 42.37 81.39 11.77
N LEU A 107 41.91 82.02 10.67
CA LEU A 107 41.07 81.37 9.67
C LEU A 107 41.80 80.20 8.97
N LEU A 108 43.08 80.35 8.64
CA LEU A 108 43.91 79.29 8.08
C LEU A 108 44.12 78.14 9.08
N GLU A 109 44.32 78.44 10.36
CA GLU A 109 44.45 77.43 11.42
C GLU A 109 43.14 76.67 11.68
N VAL A 110 42.00 77.38 11.73
CA VAL A 110 40.69 76.73 11.83
C VAL A 110 40.41 75.88 10.58
N ARG A 111 40.74 76.38 9.39
CA ARG A 111 40.55 75.65 8.12
C ARG A 111 41.45 74.41 8.05
N SER A 112 42.65 74.43 8.62
CA SER A 112 43.53 73.25 8.70
C SER A 112 43.00 72.22 9.71
N LYS A 113 42.50 72.66 10.88
CA LYS A 113 41.84 71.79 11.87
C LYS A 113 40.57 71.13 11.32
N VAL A 114 39.72 71.90 10.62
CA VAL A 114 38.53 71.37 9.93
C VAL A 114 38.93 70.35 8.86
N HIS A 115 39.96 70.63 8.06
CA HIS A 115 40.44 69.67 7.05
C HIS A 115 41.03 68.39 7.67
N HIS A 116 41.68 68.49 8.82
CA HIS A 116 42.17 67.34 9.58
C HIS A 116 41.01 66.47 10.09
N LEU A 117 40.01 67.08 10.74
CA LEU A 117 38.80 66.37 11.19
C LEU A 117 38.02 65.76 10.02
N GLU A 118 37.90 66.44 8.87
CA GLU A 118 37.32 65.86 7.64
C GLU A 118 38.09 64.64 7.12
N LYS A 119 39.40 64.56 7.36
CA LYS A 119 40.25 63.43 6.96
C LYS A 119 40.09 62.27 7.94
N GLU A 120 40.04 62.54 9.24
CA GLU A 120 39.77 61.53 10.28
C GLU A 120 38.37 60.93 10.13
N ILE A 121 37.33 61.77 9.95
CA ILE A 121 35.96 61.31 9.70
C ILE A 121 35.90 60.38 8.48
N LYS A 122 36.64 60.67 7.40
CA LYS A 122 36.70 59.79 6.22
C LYS A 122 37.46 58.48 6.49
N ALA A 123 38.50 58.52 7.33
CA ALA A 123 39.21 57.31 7.74
C ALA A 123 38.29 56.39 8.56
N SER A 124 37.65 56.91 9.61
CA SER A 124 36.70 56.14 10.42
C SER A 124 35.47 55.67 9.62
N GLN A 125 34.96 56.48 8.68
CA GLN A 125 33.90 56.02 7.76
C GLN A 125 34.36 54.84 6.88
N LYS A 126 35.62 54.82 6.44
CA LYS A 126 36.18 53.71 5.68
C LYS A 126 36.34 52.45 6.54
N GLU A 127 36.88 52.60 7.74
CA GLU A 127 37.05 51.50 8.71
C GLU A 127 35.71 50.87 9.10
N ILE A 128 34.66 51.68 9.29
CA ILE A 128 33.30 51.20 9.56
C ILE A 128 32.76 50.39 8.36
N LEU A 129 32.98 50.83 7.12
CA LEU A 129 32.53 50.09 5.94
C LEU A 129 33.27 48.75 5.77
N GLU A 130 34.59 48.72 5.99
CA GLU A 130 35.39 47.48 5.97
C GLU A 130 34.96 46.51 7.10
N ALA A 131 34.60 47.04 8.27
CA ALA A 131 34.02 46.25 9.36
C ALA A 131 32.62 45.72 9.01
N GLU A 132 31.72 46.53 8.46
CA GLU A 132 30.37 46.11 8.04
C GLU A 132 30.41 45.01 6.96
N GLU A 133 31.34 45.11 6.00
CA GLU A 133 31.54 44.11 4.96
C GLU A 133 32.00 42.76 5.56
N THR A 134 33.03 42.78 6.40
CA THR A 134 33.50 41.55 7.08
C THR A 134 32.46 40.94 8.02
N TYR A 135 31.66 41.74 8.74
CA TYR A 135 30.52 41.22 9.52
C TYR A 135 29.44 40.58 8.65
N SER A 136 29.18 41.13 7.46
CA SER A 136 28.23 40.55 6.49
C SER A 136 28.71 39.19 5.98
N GLU A 137 29.99 39.06 5.61
CA GLU A 137 30.59 37.81 5.16
C GLU A 137 30.55 36.72 6.25
N VAL A 138 30.96 37.07 7.48
CA VAL A 138 30.90 36.15 8.64
C VAL A 138 29.45 35.72 8.93
N GLY A 139 28.49 36.65 8.84
CA GLY A 139 27.07 36.33 8.99
C GLY A 139 26.55 35.34 7.95
N GLN A 140 26.99 35.46 6.69
CA GLN A 140 26.65 34.53 5.62
C GLN A 140 27.27 33.14 5.87
N HIS A 141 28.54 33.07 6.27
CA HIS A 141 29.19 31.80 6.64
C HIS A 141 28.49 31.09 7.80
N ILE A 142 28.10 31.82 8.85
CA ILE A 142 27.35 31.25 9.99
C ILE A 142 25.98 30.72 9.54
N SER A 143 25.28 31.45 8.65
CA SER A 143 23.99 31.02 8.09
C SER A 143 24.11 29.70 7.33
N ASP A 144 25.14 29.57 6.48
CA ASP A 144 25.34 28.36 5.66
C ASP A 144 25.81 27.16 6.49
N LEU A 145 26.62 27.39 7.53
CA LEU A 145 27.01 26.35 8.49
C LEU A 145 25.77 25.85 9.28
N ALA A 146 24.90 26.76 9.72
CA ALA A 146 23.63 26.41 10.38
C ALA A 146 22.71 25.58 9.47
N LYS A 147 22.56 25.95 8.18
CA LYS A 147 21.79 25.19 7.18
C LYS A 147 22.37 23.78 6.99
N ARG A 148 23.69 23.66 6.82
CA ARG A 148 24.37 22.36 6.68
C ARG A 148 24.17 21.48 7.91
N ASN A 149 24.33 22.02 9.12
CA ASN A 149 24.10 21.28 10.36
C ASN A 149 22.64 20.82 10.51
N ALA A 150 21.65 21.64 10.12
CA ALA A 150 20.25 21.24 10.14
C ALA A 150 19.96 20.08 9.17
N LEU A 151 20.47 20.15 7.94
CA LEU A 151 20.34 19.09 6.93
C LEU A 151 21.02 17.78 7.36
N LEU A 152 22.26 17.86 7.86
CA LEU A 152 23.00 16.69 8.34
C LEU A 152 22.34 16.06 9.57
N SER A 153 21.77 16.86 10.48
CA SER A 153 21.00 16.37 11.63
C SER A 153 19.71 15.67 11.20
N ALA A 154 18.98 16.21 10.22
CA ALA A 154 17.80 15.58 9.66
C ALA A 154 18.13 14.25 8.96
N HIS A 155 19.17 14.24 8.12
CA HIS A 155 19.65 13.03 7.45
C HIS A 155 20.13 11.97 8.45
N SER A 156 20.88 12.36 9.49
CA SER A 156 21.32 11.44 10.56
C SER A 156 20.13 10.80 11.29
N LYS A 157 19.08 11.56 11.58
CA LYS A 157 17.84 11.02 12.17
C LYS A 157 17.14 10.04 11.23
N GLN A 158 17.06 10.37 9.94
CA GLN A 158 16.48 9.46 8.92
C GLN A 158 17.26 8.14 8.82
N CYS A 159 18.60 8.20 8.81
CA CYS A 159 19.44 6.99 8.81
C CYS A 159 19.22 6.13 10.07
N LYS A 160 19.06 6.74 11.25
CA LYS A 160 18.77 6.00 12.49
C LYS A 160 17.42 5.28 12.43
N LEU A 161 16.36 5.97 12.04
CA LEU A 161 15.03 5.37 11.87
C LEU A 161 15.05 4.22 10.84
N LEU A 162 15.79 4.39 9.75
CA LEU A 162 15.93 3.35 8.73
C LEU A 162 16.72 2.13 9.23
N ALA A 163 17.78 2.35 10.03
CA ALA A 163 18.54 1.28 10.68
C ALA A 163 17.71 0.53 11.73
N GLU A 164 16.90 1.23 12.53
CA GLU A 164 15.96 0.62 13.48
C GLU A 164 14.91 -0.23 12.76
N LEU A 165 14.36 0.25 11.63
CA LEU A 165 13.43 -0.51 10.79
C LEU A 165 14.07 -1.78 10.23
N TYR A 166 15.28 -1.68 9.65
CA TYR A 166 15.99 -2.84 9.11
C TYR A 166 16.39 -3.83 10.20
N MET A 167 16.77 -3.37 11.39
CA MET A 167 17.06 -4.24 12.54
C MET A 167 15.79 -4.97 13.03
N GLY A 168 14.63 -4.29 13.02
CA GLY A 168 13.33 -4.91 13.30
C GLY A 168 12.95 -6.00 12.29
N LEU A 169 13.12 -5.72 10.98
CA LEU A 169 12.88 -6.69 9.91
C LEU A 169 13.85 -7.88 9.98
N ALA A 170 15.14 -7.63 10.19
CA ALA A 170 16.15 -8.67 10.36
C ALA A 170 15.84 -9.59 11.54
N LYS A 171 15.38 -9.02 12.67
CA LYS A 171 14.89 -9.80 13.81
C LYS A 171 13.69 -10.67 13.43
N GLN A 172 12.65 -10.10 12.79
CA GLN A 172 11.48 -10.89 12.36
C GLN A 172 11.86 -12.04 11.42
N ILE A 173 12.77 -11.82 10.47
CA ILE A 173 13.28 -12.86 9.57
C ILE A 173 14.01 -13.94 10.38
N ASN A 174 14.88 -13.57 11.31
CA ASN A 174 15.61 -14.52 12.14
C ASN A 174 14.68 -15.33 13.06
N ASP A 175 13.66 -14.69 13.65
CA ASP A 175 12.63 -15.33 14.47
C ASP A 175 11.77 -16.31 13.65
N LYS A 176 11.50 -16.02 12.36
CA LYS A 176 10.86 -17.00 11.45
C LYS A 176 11.81 -18.14 11.09
N ILE A 177 13.10 -17.88 10.88
CA ILE A 177 14.10 -18.91 10.59
C ILE A 177 14.30 -19.87 11.78
N THR A 178 14.31 -19.38 13.02
CA THR A 178 14.38 -20.23 14.22
C THR A 178 13.14 -21.12 14.34
N VAL A 179 11.94 -20.57 14.18
CA VAL A 179 10.69 -21.35 14.16
C VAL A 179 10.73 -22.44 13.08
N CYS A 180 11.10 -22.12 11.83
CA CYS A 180 11.24 -23.12 10.77
C CYS A 180 12.29 -24.20 11.09
N ARG A 181 13.41 -23.82 11.74
CA ARG A 181 14.46 -24.76 12.16
C ARG A 181 13.99 -25.67 13.29
N ASP A 182 13.20 -25.18 14.22
CA ASP A 182 12.68 -25.97 15.35
C ASP A 182 11.53 -26.89 14.92
N VAL A 183 10.71 -26.49 13.95
CA VAL A 183 9.77 -27.39 13.26
C VAL A 183 10.54 -28.50 12.52
N ALA A 184 11.61 -28.15 11.80
CA ALA A 184 12.45 -29.14 11.11
C ALA A 184 13.14 -30.12 12.07
N ARG A 185 13.58 -29.66 13.26
CA ARG A 185 14.12 -30.52 14.33
C ARG A 185 13.07 -31.46 14.91
N LYS A 186 11.86 -30.97 15.21
CA LYS A 186 10.77 -31.80 15.76
C LYS A 186 10.37 -32.95 14.82
N LYS A 187 10.58 -32.81 13.50
CA LYS A 187 10.35 -33.85 12.49
C LYS A 187 11.37 -35.01 12.52
N SER A 188 12.50 -34.89 13.20
CA SER A 188 13.44 -36.02 13.38
C SER A 188 13.05 -36.97 14.52
N ILE A 189 11.90 -36.73 15.15
CA ILE A 189 11.26 -37.60 16.14
C ILE A 189 10.07 -38.24 15.43
N ASP A 190 9.84 -39.55 15.64
CA ASP A 190 9.07 -40.42 14.74
C ASP A 190 7.76 -39.83 14.16
N PRO A 191 7.51 -40.00 12.84
CA PRO A 191 6.28 -39.51 12.21
C PRO A 191 5.06 -40.23 12.78
N THR A 192 4.27 -39.53 13.58
CA THR A 192 3.01 -40.05 14.12
C THR A 192 1.98 -40.20 12.99
N TYR A 193 1.53 -41.43 12.77
CA TYR A 193 0.46 -41.76 11.82
C TYR A 193 -0.86 -41.99 12.56
N TYR A 194 -1.94 -41.47 11.99
CA TYR A 194 -3.32 -41.65 12.47
C TYR A 194 -4.13 -42.50 11.49
N THR A 195 -5.20 -43.13 11.98
CA THR A 195 -6.15 -43.84 11.12
C THR A 195 -7.10 -42.86 10.45
N SER A 196 -7.30 -43.00 9.14
CA SER A 196 -8.12 -42.11 8.33
C SER A 196 -9.59 -42.55 8.37
N GLN A 197 -10.45 -41.71 8.93
CA GLN A 197 -11.90 -41.85 8.81
C GLN A 197 -12.32 -41.30 7.44
N GLY A 198 -12.91 -42.13 6.57
CA GLY A 198 -13.27 -41.73 5.21
C GLY A 198 -14.28 -40.58 5.15
N ILE A 199 -14.11 -39.68 4.19
CA ILE A 199 -15.00 -38.53 3.96
C ILE A 199 -16.37 -39.04 3.48
N ILE A 200 -17.39 -38.86 4.32
CA ILE A 200 -18.82 -38.78 4.00
C ILE A 200 -19.36 -39.93 3.12
N THR A 201 -19.73 -41.04 3.76
CA THR A 201 -21.10 -41.61 3.70
C THR A 201 -21.23 -42.79 4.66
N GLY A 202 -22.39 -42.93 5.31
CA GLY A 202 -22.64 -43.94 6.35
C GLY A 202 -22.86 -45.35 5.81
N SER A 203 -21.89 -45.94 5.11
CA SER A 203 -21.94 -47.35 4.70
C SER A 203 -20.70 -48.11 5.16
N SER A 204 -20.86 -48.95 6.19
CA SER A 204 -19.89 -49.99 6.54
C SER A 204 -19.90 -51.09 5.47
N GLN A 205 -19.20 -50.85 4.36
CA GLN A 205 -18.89 -51.89 3.39
C GLN A 205 -17.40 -51.93 3.11
N THR A 206 -16.81 -53.07 3.47
CA THR A 206 -15.43 -53.46 3.20
C THR A 206 -15.23 -53.64 1.70
N PHE A 207 -14.73 -52.61 1.02
CA PHE A 207 -14.22 -52.77 -0.34
C PHE A 207 -12.87 -53.50 -0.29
N THR A 208 -12.87 -54.73 -0.80
CA THR A 208 -11.67 -55.53 -1.04
C THR A 208 -10.75 -54.83 -2.03
N ALA A 209 -9.44 -55.10 -1.91
CA ALA A 209 -8.44 -54.44 -2.73
C ALA A 209 -8.60 -54.79 -4.22
N MET A 210 -8.65 -53.76 -5.06
CA MET A 210 -8.40 -53.87 -6.49
C MET A 210 -7.13 -53.09 -6.80
N GLU A 211 -6.29 -53.62 -7.69
CA GLU A 211 -4.89 -53.23 -7.82
C GLU A 211 -4.74 -51.78 -8.33
N GLY A 212 -3.85 -51.01 -7.69
CA GLY A 212 -3.57 -49.61 -8.07
C GLY A 212 -3.35 -48.63 -6.91
N ARG A 213 -3.73 -48.97 -5.67
CA ARG A 213 -3.44 -48.11 -4.50
C ARG A 213 -1.94 -48.13 -4.13
N SER A 214 -1.28 -47.00 -4.32
CA SER A 214 0.15 -46.80 -3.97
C SER A 214 0.44 -46.68 -2.47
N THR A 215 -0.56 -46.84 -1.60
CA THR A 215 -0.37 -46.95 -0.14
C THR A 215 -1.34 -47.99 0.46
N PRO A 216 -0.85 -49.02 1.16
CA PRO A 216 -1.68 -49.90 1.97
C PRO A 216 -2.15 -49.15 3.23
N THR A 217 -3.30 -49.59 3.77
CA THR A 217 -3.97 -49.09 4.98
C THR A 217 -4.35 -47.59 5.00
N GLY A 218 -5.51 -47.29 5.59
CA GLY A 218 -5.98 -45.92 5.78
C GLY A 218 -5.20 -45.21 6.88
N LEU A 219 -3.94 -44.87 6.62
CA LEU A 219 -3.06 -44.13 7.53
C LEU A 219 -2.70 -42.76 6.96
N GLU A 220 -2.52 -41.79 7.85
CA GLU A 220 -2.22 -40.40 7.49
C GLU A 220 -1.24 -39.75 8.44
N SER A 221 -0.40 -38.85 7.93
CA SER A 221 0.47 -38.04 8.80
C SER A 221 -0.34 -37.06 9.66
N ALA A 222 0.18 -36.72 10.83
CA ALA A 222 -0.33 -35.64 11.67
C ALA A 222 -0.64 -34.35 10.88
N CYS A 223 0.27 -33.94 9.98
CA CYS A 223 0.09 -32.78 9.11
C CYS A 223 -1.13 -32.93 8.19
N THR A 224 -1.27 -34.07 7.50
CA THR A 224 -2.43 -34.27 6.61
C THR A 224 -3.75 -34.33 7.38
N ARG A 225 -3.75 -34.88 8.59
CA ARG A 225 -4.92 -34.86 9.47
C ARG A 225 -5.34 -33.43 9.81
N SER A 226 -4.41 -32.62 10.35
CA SER A 226 -4.69 -31.23 10.74
C SER A 226 -5.14 -30.37 9.54
N VAL A 227 -4.49 -30.54 8.39
CA VAL A 227 -4.88 -29.88 7.13
C VAL A 227 -6.29 -30.29 6.72
N ARG A 228 -6.63 -31.59 6.71
CA ARG A 228 -7.98 -32.04 6.34
C ARG A 228 -9.04 -31.56 7.32
N GLU A 229 -8.85 -31.72 8.63
CA GLU A 229 -9.82 -31.24 9.64
C GLU A 229 -10.09 -29.74 9.50
N SER A 230 -9.09 -28.95 9.08
CA SER A 230 -9.25 -27.51 8.86
C SER A 230 -9.92 -27.20 7.52
N CYS A 231 -9.62 -27.94 6.45
CA CYS A 231 -10.36 -27.87 5.19
C CYS A 231 -11.83 -28.27 5.37
N GLU A 232 -12.13 -29.28 6.20
CA GLU A 232 -13.48 -29.71 6.56
C GLU A 232 -14.21 -28.61 7.36
N ARG A 233 -13.59 -28.02 8.38
CA ARG A 233 -14.18 -26.89 9.14
C ARG A 233 -14.45 -25.66 8.26
N ILE A 234 -13.53 -25.33 7.35
CA ILE A 234 -13.73 -24.26 6.35
C ILE A 234 -14.87 -24.64 5.39
N GLY A 235 -14.92 -25.88 4.91
CA GLY A 235 -15.98 -26.38 4.04
C GLY A 235 -17.36 -26.34 4.69
N SER A 236 -17.48 -26.78 5.94
CA SER A 236 -18.72 -26.69 6.73
C SER A 236 -19.15 -25.25 6.97
N PHE A 237 -18.22 -24.35 7.33
CA PHE A 237 -18.52 -22.93 7.46
C PHE A 237 -19.00 -22.31 6.15
N LEU A 238 -18.35 -22.60 5.02
CA LEU A 238 -18.80 -22.13 3.71
C LEU A 238 -20.17 -22.70 3.33
N HIS A 239 -20.45 -23.96 3.66
CA HIS A 239 -21.76 -24.58 3.44
C HIS A 239 -22.86 -23.93 4.29
N GLU A 240 -22.59 -23.67 5.58
CA GLU A 240 -23.50 -22.95 6.48
C GLU A 240 -23.75 -21.51 6.01
N VAL A 241 -22.71 -20.80 5.53
CA VAL A 241 -22.84 -19.46 4.95
C VAL A 241 -23.72 -19.49 3.70
N CYS A 242 -23.47 -20.41 2.76
CA CYS A 242 -24.31 -20.56 1.56
C CYS A 242 -25.77 -20.87 1.92
N LYS A 243 -26.00 -21.79 2.86
CA LYS A 243 -27.34 -22.18 3.29
C LYS A 243 -28.08 -21.03 4.01
N ALA A 244 -27.39 -20.26 4.84
CA ALA A 244 -28.01 -19.15 5.56
C ALA A 244 -28.34 -17.95 4.65
N ASP A 245 -27.55 -17.74 3.57
CA ASP A 245 -27.86 -16.78 2.51
C ASP A 245 -29.11 -17.20 1.70
N GLU A 246 -29.32 -18.52 1.50
CA GLU A 246 -30.56 -19.06 0.91
C GLU A 246 -31.78 -18.95 1.83
N GLU A 247 -31.64 -19.13 3.16
CA GLU A 247 -32.78 -19.24 4.08
C GLU A 247 -33.21 -17.92 4.76
N THR A 248 -32.32 -16.95 5.03
CA THR A 248 -32.68 -15.78 5.87
C THR A 248 -32.12 -14.41 5.49
N GLY A 249 -31.19 -14.29 4.52
CA GLY A 249 -30.79 -13.00 3.92
C GLY A 249 -30.08 -11.97 4.82
N ARG A 250 -29.96 -12.21 6.13
CA ARG A 250 -29.10 -11.48 7.08
C ARG A 250 -28.65 -12.39 8.22
N VAL A 251 -27.44 -12.93 8.09
CA VAL A 251 -26.70 -13.48 9.24
C VAL A 251 -26.01 -12.33 9.99
N ASP A 252 -25.89 -12.43 11.31
CA ASP A 252 -25.12 -11.47 12.11
C ASP A 252 -23.62 -11.55 11.78
N ASP A 253 -23.11 -10.52 11.08
CA ASP A 253 -21.70 -10.30 10.73
C ASP A 253 -20.77 -10.38 11.96
N SER A 254 -21.25 -10.03 13.16
CA SER A 254 -20.46 -10.13 14.39
C SER A 254 -20.12 -11.57 14.78
N SER A 255 -21.05 -12.50 14.52
CA SER A 255 -20.89 -13.93 14.78
C SER A 255 -19.99 -14.60 13.73
N GLN A 256 -20.19 -14.28 12.44
CA GLN A 256 -19.40 -14.83 11.35
C GLN A 256 -17.92 -14.40 11.42
N ARG A 257 -17.63 -13.16 11.85
CA ARG A 257 -16.26 -12.71 12.07
C ARG A 257 -15.53 -13.55 13.12
N LYS A 258 -16.16 -13.82 14.27
CA LYS A 258 -15.53 -14.65 15.32
C LYS A 258 -15.23 -16.07 14.85
N ILE A 259 -16.14 -16.68 14.09
CA ILE A 259 -15.94 -18.02 13.51
C ILE A 259 -14.79 -17.97 12.48
N LYS A 260 -14.82 -16.99 11.58
CA LYS A 260 -13.77 -16.76 10.57
C LYS A 260 -12.40 -16.54 11.22
N ASP A 261 -12.29 -15.72 12.26
CA ASP A 261 -11.05 -15.44 12.97
C ASP A 261 -10.50 -16.73 13.62
N GLY A 262 -11.38 -17.53 14.25
CA GLY A 262 -11.01 -18.85 14.78
C GLY A 262 -10.53 -19.84 13.71
N LEU A 263 -11.11 -19.81 12.50
CA LEU A 263 -10.63 -20.60 11.36
C LEU A 263 -9.23 -20.14 10.91
N TRP A 264 -8.98 -18.82 10.83
CA TRP A 264 -7.65 -18.29 10.49
C TRP A 264 -6.60 -18.63 11.54
N THR A 265 -6.91 -18.51 12.84
CA THR A 265 -6.01 -18.99 13.91
C THR A 265 -5.72 -20.49 13.78
N GLY A 266 -6.69 -21.30 13.34
CA GLY A 266 -6.48 -22.71 13.00
C GLY A 266 -5.46 -22.91 11.86
N VAL A 267 -5.56 -22.13 10.79
CA VAL A 267 -4.61 -22.15 9.66
C VAL A 267 -3.21 -21.67 10.08
N GLU A 268 -3.12 -20.62 10.89
CA GLU A 268 -1.84 -20.12 11.44
C GLU A 268 -1.16 -21.15 12.36
N ASN A 269 -1.95 -21.88 13.16
CA ASN A 269 -1.44 -23.00 13.97
C ASN A 269 -0.84 -24.12 13.09
N ILE A 270 -1.48 -24.46 11.96
CA ILE A 270 -0.93 -25.45 11.02
C ILE A 270 0.39 -24.95 10.39
N LEU A 271 0.42 -23.70 9.94
CA LEU A 271 1.60 -23.10 9.31
C LEU A 271 2.77 -22.85 10.28
N SER A 272 2.51 -22.80 11.59
CA SER A 272 3.54 -22.71 12.63
C SER A 272 4.00 -24.07 13.16
N GLN A 273 3.19 -25.13 13.01
CA GLN A 273 3.53 -26.49 13.44
C GLN A 273 4.13 -27.37 12.33
N HIS A 274 3.92 -27.03 11.05
CA HIS A 274 4.34 -27.84 9.91
C HIS A 274 5.04 -27.01 8.83
N LEU A 275 5.99 -27.62 8.12
CA LEU A 275 6.69 -26.96 7.01
C LEU A 275 5.74 -26.73 5.84
N ALA A 276 5.86 -25.59 5.14
CA ALA A 276 5.04 -25.27 3.98
C ALA A 276 5.03 -26.37 2.90
N LYS A 277 6.16 -27.07 2.70
CA LYS A 277 6.25 -28.24 1.81
C LYS A 277 5.34 -29.40 2.24
N ASP A 278 5.27 -29.68 3.55
CA ASP A 278 4.45 -30.77 4.10
C ASP A 278 2.95 -30.43 4.11
N VAL A 279 2.62 -29.14 4.26
CA VAL A 279 1.25 -28.62 4.10
C VAL A 279 0.82 -28.71 2.63
N LEU A 280 1.68 -28.31 1.69
CA LEU A 280 1.42 -28.40 0.25
C LEU A 280 1.28 -29.86 -0.22
N THR A 281 2.14 -30.78 0.20
CA THR A 281 1.97 -32.21 -0.15
C THR A 281 0.72 -32.81 0.48
N SER A 282 0.35 -32.39 1.69
CA SER A 282 -0.91 -32.79 2.32
C SER A 282 -2.14 -32.27 1.59
N LEU A 283 -2.14 -30.99 1.18
CA LEU A 283 -3.21 -30.40 0.35
C LEU A 283 -3.32 -31.11 -1.00
N SER A 284 -2.19 -31.35 -1.68
CA SER A 284 -2.16 -32.10 -2.95
C SER A 284 -2.70 -33.51 -2.79
N ARG A 285 -2.38 -34.20 -1.68
CA ARG A 285 -2.93 -35.53 -1.38
C ARG A 285 -4.44 -35.47 -1.13
N ILE A 286 -4.92 -34.55 -0.29
CA ILE A 286 -6.36 -34.39 -0.02
C ILE A 286 -7.13 -34.05 -1.31
N ALA A 287 -6.58 -33.19 -2.17
CA ALA A 287 -7.18 -32.86 -3.47
C ALA A 287 -7.20 -34.07 -4.41
N GLN A 288 -6.12 -34.86 -4.45
CA GLN A 288 -6.04 -36.08 -5.25
C GLN A 288 -7.02 -37.15 -4.75
N ASP A 289 -7.08 -37.41 -3.43
CA ASP A 289 -8.01 -38.35 -2.80
C ASP A 289 -9.47 -37.92 -3.04
N SER A 290 -9.76 -36.61 -2.96
CA SER A 290 -11.07 -36.05 -3.29
C SER A 290 -11.40 -36.20 -4.78
N ALA A 291 -10.44 -35.99 -5.68
CA ALA A 291 -10.62 -36.19 -7.12
C ALA A 291 -10.81 -37.66 -7.50
N VAL A 292 -10.13 -38.59 -6.81
CA VAL A 292 -10.35 -40.04 -6.97
C VAL A 292 -11.73 -40.42 -6.46
N SER A 293 -12.12 -39.97 -5.26
CA SER A 293 -13.46 -40.20 -4.71
C SER A 293 -14.56 -39.65 -5.62
N LEU A 294 -14.40 -38.43 -6.15
CA LEU A 294 -15.32 -37.84 -7.13
C LEU A 294 -15.35 -38.61 -8.45
N ARG A 295 -14.22 -39.16 -8.92
CA ARG A 295 -14.21 -40.05 -10.11
C ARG A 295 -14.93 -41.36 -9.83
N GLU A 296 -14.68 -42.01 -8.70
CA GLU A 296 -15.40 -43.24 -8.33
C GLU A 296 -16.91 -42.99 -8.14
N LEU A 297 -17.30 -41.86 -7.54
CA LEU A 297 -18.69 -41.43 -7.46
C LEU A 297 -19.26 -41.18 -8.86
N SER A 298 -18.54 -40.49 -9.74
CA SER A 298 -18.96 -40.23 -11.13
C SER A 298 -19.10 -41.51 -11.96
N VAL A 299 -18.24 -42.51 -11.75
CA VAL A 299 -18.34 -43.84 -12.38
C VAL A 299 -19.50 -44.66 -11.80
N ARG A 300 -19.90 -44.40 -10.56
CA ARG A 300 -21.12 -44.96 -9.93
C ARG A 300 -22.42 -44.30 -10.42
N ILE A 301 -22.37 -43.13 -11.07
CA ILE A 301 -23.54 -42.50 -11.71
C ILE A 301 -23.85 -43.25 -13.01
N ASP A 302 -24.70 -44.27 -12.92
CA ASP A 302 -25.31 -44.89 -14.08
C ASP A 302 -26.55 -44.06 -14.48
N LEU A 303 -26.35 -43.12 -15.40
CA LEU A 303 -27.41 -42.24 -15.93
C LEU A 303 -28.65 -43.02 -16.43
N LYS A 304 -28.50 -44.28 -16.85
CA LYS A 304 -29.59 -45.12 -17.34
C LYS A 304 -30.36 -45.76 -16.19
N LYS A 305 -29.66 -46.23 -15.14
CA LYS A 305 -30.27 -46.73 -13.90
C LYS A 305 -30.92 -45.60 -13.09
N ASP A 306 -30.24 -44.47 -12.95
CA ASP A 306 -30.75 -43.28 -12.25
C ASP A 306 -31.97 -42.73 -12.98
N ALA A 307 -31.95 -42.67 -14.32
CA ALA A 307 -33.13 -42.37 -15.11
C ALA A 307 -34.26 -43.38 -14.83
N GLN A 308 -34.00 -44.69 -14.83
CA GLN A 308 -35.02 -45.72 -14.54
C GLN A 308 -35.60 -45.61 -13.12
N GLU A 309 -34.79 -45.29 -12.10
CA GLU A 309 -35.25 -45.05 -10.72
C GLU A 309 -36.12 -43.77 -10.63
N LEU A 310 -35.77 -42.73 -11.39
CA LEU A 310 -36.59 -41.54 -11.61
C LEU A 310 -37.77 -41.77 -12.57
N LYS A 311 -37.91 -42.99 -13.12
CA LYS A 311 -38.90 -43.40 -14.11
C LYS A 311 -38.84 -42.68 -15.47
N PHE A 312 -37.64 -42.40 -15.97
CA PHE A 312 -37.37 -41.96 -17.34
C PHE A 312 -36.71 -43.07 -18.15
N LYS A 313 -37.08 -43.20 -19.43
CA LYS A 313 -36.31 -43.94 -20.43
C LYS A 313 -35.21 -43.02 -20.97
N TYR A 314 -33.97 -43.49 -20.89
CA TYR A 314 -32.80 -42.89 -21.53
C TYR A 314 -32.53 -43.62 -22.86
N GLU A 315 -32.74 -42.94 -23.98
CA GLU A 315 -32.43 -43.46 -25.32
C GLU A 315 -31.06 -42.96 -25.82
N ASN A 316 -30.41 -43.76 -26.67
CA ASN A 316 -29.08 -43.45 -27.22
C ASN A 316 -29.03 -42.15 -28.07
N SER A 317 -30.20 -41.54 -28.34
CA SER A 317 -30.37 -40.22 -28.97
C SER A 317 -30.12 -39.04 -28.02
N GLY A 318 -29.89 -39.29 -26.73
CA GLY A 318 -29.77 -38.26 -25.69
C GLY A 318 -31.11 -37.67 -25.24
N LYS A 319 -32.25 -38.17 -25.76
CA LYS A 319 -33.57 -37.79 -25.28
C LYS A 319 -33.94 -38.59 -24.02
N LEU A 320 -34.30 -37.87 -22.97
CA LEU A 320 -35.01 -38.38 -21.81
C LEU A 320 -36.51 -38.39 -22.11
N THR A 321 -37.12 -39.57 -22.17
CA THR A 321 -38.58 -39.73 -22.26
C THR A 321 -39.15 -40.10 -20.91
N ASP A 322 -40.07 -39.31 -20.38
CA ASP A 322 -40.75 -39.59 -19.12
C ASP A 322 -41.62 -40.85 -19.26
N THR A 323 -41.42 -41.80 -18.34
CA THR A 323 -42.20 -43.05 -18.19
C THR A 323 -42.81 -43.16 -16.79
N SER A 324 -42.80 -42.06 -16.02
CA SER A 324 -43.35 -41.98 -14.66
C SER A 324 -44.87 -42.07 -14.62
N LEU A 325 -45.48 -41.70 -15.74
CA LEU A 325 -46.90 -41.75 -16.04
C LEU A 325 -47.16 -42.85 -17.09
N PRO A 326 -48.21 -43.68 -16.93
CA PRO A 326 -48.93 -44.22 -18.09
C PRO A 326 -49.29 -43.05 -19.02
N PRO A 327 -49.45 -43.24 -20.34
CA PRO A 327 -49.75 -42.14 -21.26
C PRO A 327 -50.91 -41.31 -20.71
N SER A 328 -50.61 -40.06 -20.36
CA SER A 328 -51.59 -39.17 -19.74
C SER A 328 -52.58 -38.73 -20.79
N LEU A 329 -53.60 -39.57 -20.98
CA LEU A 329 -54.96 -39.07 -20.92
C LEU A 329 -55.06 -38.27 -19.62
N LEU A 330 -54.73 -36.98 -19.72
CA LEU A 330 -55.16 -35.96 -18.78
C LEU A 330 -56.68 -35.97 -18.90
N HIS A 331 -57.33 -36.86 -18.13
CA HIS A 331 -58.76 -36.94 -18.05
C HIS A 331 -59.20 -35.54 -17.65
N SER A 332 -59.90 -34.87 -18.56
CA SER A 332 -60.36 -33.52 -18.30
C SER A 332 -61.21 -33.54 -17.02
N VAL A 333 -61.32 -32.39 -16.33
CA VAL A 333 -62.21 -32.29 -15.15
C VAL A 333 -63.62 -32.78 -15.50
N HIS A 334 -64.05 -32.60 -16.75
CA HIS A 334 -65.28 -33.16 -17.30
C HIS A 334 -65.29 -34.70 -17.33
N GLN A 335 -64.27 -35.36 -17.90
CA GLN A 335 -64.18 -36.84 -17.91
C GLN A 335 -64.11 -37.45 -16.51
N LEU A 336 -63.38 -36.83 -15.57
CA LEU A 336 -63.37 -37.29 -14.18
C LEU A 336 -64.75 -37.16 -13.52
N ILE A 337 -65.52 -36.13 -13.88
CA ILE A 337 -66.92 -35.98 -13.46
C ILE A 337 -67.79 -37.06 -14.11
N GLU A 338 -67.68 -37.30 -15.42
CA GLU A 338 -68.43 -38.36 -16.13
C GLU A 338 -68.15 -39.75 -15.54
N GLU A 339 -66.89 -40.10 -15.28
CA GLU A 339 -66.51 -41.36 -14.63
C GLU A 339 -67.08 -41.46 -13.21
N SER A 340 -67.05 -40.37 -12.44
CA SER A 340 -67.64 -40.34 -11.09
C SER A 340 -69.17 -40.50 -11.13
N GLN A 341 -69.83 -39.93 -12.14
CA GLN A 341 -71.28 -40.06 -12.37
C GLN A 341 -71.62 -41.49 -12.81
N ALA A 342 -70.87 -42.08 -13.74
CA ALA A 342 -71.04 -43.47 -14.18
C ALA A 342 -70.89 -44.45 -13.00
N ALA A 343 -69.85 -44.27 -12.16
CA ALA A 343 -69.66 -45.06 -10.96
C ALA A 343 -70.78 -44.88 -9.93
N HIS A 344 -71.37 -43.68 -9.83
CA HIS A 344 -72.54 -43.43 -9.00
C HIS A 344 -73.80 -44.13 -9.53
N PHE A 345 -74.08 -44.05 -10.83
CA PHE A 345 -75.18 -44.78 -11.47
C PHE A 345 -75.03 -46.29 -11.33
N GLN A 346 -73.82 -46.82 -11.47
CA GLN A 346 -73.57 -48.25 -11.31
C GLN A 346 -73.84 -48.73 -9.87
N ARG A 347 -73.39 -47.97 -8.86
CA ARG A 347 -73.73 -48.25 -7.44
C ARG A 347 -75.23 -48.17 -7.16
N PHE A 348 -75.94 -47.23 -7.79
CA PHE A 348 -77.40 -47.13 -7.67
C PHE A 348 -78.08 -48.39 -8.25
N ILE A 349 -77.67 -48.85 -9.43
CA ILE A 349 -78.18 -50.08 -10.05
C ILE A 349 -77.90 -51.31 -9.17
N GLU A 350 -76.69 -51.41 -8.60
CA GLU A 350 -76.31 -52.50 -7.68
C GLU A 350 -77.15 -52.48 -6.39
N SER A 351 -77.41 -51.29 -5.83
CA SER A 351 -78.27 -51.09 -4.66
C SER A 351 -79.72 -51.49 -4.93
N GLU A 352 -80.30 -51.03 -6.04
CA GLU A 352 -81.66 -51.39 -6.47
C GLU A 352 -81.80 -52.90 -6.74
N LYS A 353 -80.78 -53.52 -7.34
CA LYS A 353 -80.75 -54.98 -7.53
C LYS A 353 -80.77 -55.70 -6.18
N GLY A 354 -79.95 -55.27 -5.22
CA GLY A 354 -79.91 -55.84 -3.87
C GLY A 354 -81.24 -55.68 -3.11
N LEU A 355 -81.88 -54.51 -3.21
CA LEU A 355 -83.21 -54.26 -2.62
C LEU A 355 -84.28 -55.18 -3.22
N ASN A 356 -84.28 -55.37 -4.54
CA ASN A 356 -85.20 -56.28 -5.23
C ASN A 356 -84.98 -57.75 -4.83
N GLU A 357 -83.73 -58.19 -4.69
CA GLU A 357 -83.40 -59.54 -4.23
C GLU A 357 -83.80 -59.77 -2.76
N ALA A 358 -83.59 -58.79 -1.89
CA ALA A 358 -84.05 -58.83 -0.50
C ALA A 358 -85.59 -58.87 -0.40
N TRP A 359 -86.30 -58.08 -1.22
CA TRP A 359 -87.77 -58.08 -1.27
C TRP A 359 -88.33 -59.45 -1.71
N ARG A 360 -87.82 -60.04 -2.80
CA ARG A 360 -88.22 -61.39 -3.26
C ARG A 360 -87.96 -62.45 -2.19
N SER A 361 -86.81 -62.37 -1.52
CA SER A 361 -86.44 -63.30 -0.44
C SER A 361 -87.40 -63.21 0.74
N ARG A 362 -87.82 -61.99 1.11
CA ARG A 362 -88.81 -61.75 2.17
C ARG A 362 -90.19 -62.32 1.82
N GLN A 363 -90.65 -62.13 0.59
CA GLN A 363 -91.91 -62.69 0.10
C GLN A 363 -91.89 -64.23 0.15
N ARG A 364 -90.79 -64.85 -0.31
CA ARG A 364 -90.63 -66.32 -0.28
C ARG A 364 -90.61 -66.88 1.16
N LEU A 365 -89.96 -66.17 2.09
CA LEU A 365 -89.97 -66.54 3.51
C LEU A 365 -91.38 -66.46 4.12
N GLN A 366 -92.15 -65.42 3.78
CA GLN A 366 -93.55 -65.31 4.20
C GLN A 366 -94.43 -66.45 3.67
N THR A 367 -94.23 -66.87 2.42
CA THR A 367 -94.93 -68.03 1.84
C THR A 367 -94.58 -69.33 2.56
N LEU A 368 -93.28 -69.57 2.82
CA LEU A 368 -92.83 -70.75 3.57
C LEU A 368 -93.36 -70.77 5.02
N GLN A 369 -93.47 -69.61 5.66
CA GLN A 369 -94.07 -69.48 7.00
C GLN A 369 -95.55 -69.88 7.01
N GLN A 370 -96.31 -69.48 5.99
CA GLN A 370 -97.73 -69.86 5.86
C GLN A 370 -97.90 -71.37 5.59
N GLN A 371 -97.00 -71.98 4.81
CA GLN A 371 -97.00 -73.42 4.56
C GLN A 371 -96.71 -74.22 5.83
N LEU A 372 -95.65 -73.85 6.57
CA LEU A 372 -95.27 -74.52 7.81
C LEU A 372 -96.32 -74.38 8.92
N GLU A 373 -97.02 -73.25 9.01
CA GLU A 373 -98.15 -73.08 9.94
C GLU A 373 -99.33 -74.00 9.57
N ALA A 374 -99.64 -74.15 8.27
CA ALA A 374 -100.68 -75.06 7.82
C ALA A 374 -100.32 -76.54 8.10
N ASP A 375 -99.08 -76.94 7.84
CA ASP A 375 -98.57 -78.29 8.13
C ASP A 375 -98.60 -78.60 9.64
N LEU A 376 -98.25 -77.63 10.49
CA LEU A 376 -98.34 -77.73 11.95
C LEU A 376 -99.77 -77.93 12.44
N VAL A 377 -100.71 -77.10 11.95
CA VAL A 377 -102.14 -77.22 12.31
C VAL A 377 -102.72 -78.55 11.84
N SER A 378 -102.31 -79.05 10.67
CA SER A 378 -102.74 -80.37 10.16
C SER A 378 -102.13 -81.55 10.93
N SER A 379 -100.90 -81.42 11.45
CA SER A 379 -100.18 -82.54 12.09
C SER A 379 -100.55 -82.76 13.56
N TYR A 380 -101.11 -81.75 14.22
CA TYR A 380 -101.40 -81.76 15.66
C TYR A 380 -102.88 -81.46 15.98
N GLN A 381 -103.76 -81.64 14.99
CA GLN A 381 -105.17 -81.23 15.02
C GLN A 381 -105.96 -81.77 16.22
N ASP A 382 -105.62 -82.97 16.71
CA ASP A 382 -106.26 -83.64 17.85
C ASP A 382 -105.72 -83.22 19.24
N TYR A 383 -104.63 -82.45 19.30
CA TYR A 383 -103.91 -82.12 20.55
C TYR A 383 -103.59 -80.62 20.66
N PRO A 384 -104.55 -79.76 21.05
CA PRO A 384 -104.38 -78.30 21.02
C PRO A 384 -103.24 -77.77 21.90
N GLY A 385 -102.95 -78.42 23.04
CA GLY A 385 -101.79 -78.07 23.88
C GLY A 385 -100.44 -78.37 23.24
N ASN A 386 -100.38 -79.36 22.34
CA ASN A 386 -99.15 -79.70 21.61
C ASN A 386 -98.91 -78.75 20.43
N ILE A 387 -99.98 -78.23 19.78
CA ILE A 387 -99.87 -77.20 18.74
C ILE A 387 -99.13 -75.97 19.29
N GLU A 388 -99.55 -75.46 20.44
CA GLU A 388 -99.01 -74.20 20.97
C GLU A 388 -97.55 -74.37 21.46
N LEU A 389 -97.22 -75.51 22.07
CA LEU A 389 -95.83 -75.85 22.39
C LEU A 389 -94.96 -76.00 21.13
N ALA A 390 -95.48 -76.61 20.06
CA ALA A 390 -94.78 -76.75 18.79
C ALA A 390 -94.56 -75.39 18.09
N ARG A 391 -95.54 -74.47 18.14
CA ARG A 391 -95.37 -73.08 17.68
C ARG A 391 -94.30 -72.33 18.45
N ILE A 392 -94.30 -72.40 19.78
CA ILE A 392 -93.30 -71.75 20.64
C ILE A 392 -91.89 -72.33 20.34
N LEU A 393 -91.77 -73.65 20.18
CA LEU A 393 -90.51 -74.30 19.83
C LEU A 393 -90.03 -73.87 18.43
N LEU A 394 -90.90 -73.91 17.41
CA LEU A 394 -90.58 -73.45 16.05
C LEU A 394 -90.14 -71.99 16.05
N HIS A 395 -90.86 -71.11 16.74
CA HIS A 395 -90.53 -69.68 16.84
C HIS A 395 -89.17 -69.46 17.50
N ASN A 396 -88.84 -70.20 18.56
CA ASN A 396 -87.55 -70.14 19.22
C ASN A 396 -86.40 -70.65 18.32
N GLU A 397 -86.58 -71.77 17.61
CA GLU A 397 -85.60 -72.26 16.65
C GLU A 397 -85.43 -71.31 15.44
N TRP A 398 -86.51 -70.69 14.97
CA TRP A 398 -86.47 -69.65 13.93
C TRP A 398 -85.72 -68.40 14.42
N SER A 399 -86.01 -67.93 15.63
CA SER A 399 -85.31 -66.79 16.24
C SER A 399 -83.82 -67.09 16.46
N LEU A 400 -83.49 -68.30 16.89
CA LEU A 400 -82.11 -68.77 17.08
C LEU A 400 -81.35 -68.90 15.76
N THR A 401 -81.96 -69.47 14.72
CA THR A 401 -81.35 -69.60 13.39
C THR A 401 -81.21 -68.26 12.69
N ALA A 402 -82.20 -67.38 12.78
CA ALA A 402 -82.11 -65.98 12.31
C ALA A 402 -81.00 -65.21 13.03
N SER A 403 -80.86 -65.38 14.35
CA SER A 403 -79.79 -64.75 15.15
C SER A 403 -78.40 -65.29 14.81
N LYS A 404 -78.27 -66.61 14.55
CA LYS A 404 -77.02 -67.21 14.05
C LYS A 404 -76.66 -66.68 12.65
N ALA A 405 -77.63 -66.54 11.76
CA ALA A 405 -77.44 -66.01 10.41
C ALA A 405 -77.06 -64.51 10.41
N SER A 406 -77.76 -63.69 11.20
CA SER A 406 -77.45 -62.26 11.33
C SER A 406 -76.08 -62.03 11.97
N LEU A 407 -75.71 -62.79 12.99
CA LEU A 407 -74.36 -62.73 13.59
C LEU A 407 -73.26 -63.10 12.57
N LYS A 408 -73.50 -64.12 11.72
CA LYS A 408 -72.57 -64.49 10.65
C LYS A 408 -72.42 -63.35 9.62
N TYR A 409 -73.54 -62.76 9.18
CA TYR A 409 -73.54 -61.62 8.26
C TYR A 409 -72.82 -60.40 8.84
N ILE A 410 -73.13 -60.01 10.08
CA ILE A 410 -72.48 -58.88 10.77
C ILE A 410 -70.97 -59.11 10.90
N LYS A 411 -70.52 -60.33 11.22
CA LYS A 411 -69.08 -60.66 11.24
C LYS A 411 -68.41 -60.52 9.86
N MET A 412 -69.08 -60.92 8.78
CA MET A 412 -68.57 -60.74 7.42
C MET A 412 -68.51 -59.25 7.03
N ALA A 413 -69.58 -58.49 7.26
CA ALA A 413 -69.64 -57.06 6.98
C ALA A 413 -68.59 -56.26 7.79
N LEU A 414 -68.36 -56.62 9.06
CA LEU A 414 -67.29 -56.02 9.88
C LEU A 414 -65.89 -56.29 9.30
N ALA A 415 -65.63 -57.50 8.79
CA ALA A 415 -64.36 -57.83 8.16
C ALA A 415 -64.15 -57.05 6.84
N GLU A 416 -65.19 -56.93 6.02
CA GLU A 416 -65.16 -56.17 4.77
C GLU A 416 -64.97 -54.66 5.01
N LEU A 417 -65.68 -54.08 5.99
CA LEU A 417 -65.50 -52.70 6.41
C LEU A 417 -64.10 -52.46 7.00
N ALA A 418 -63.54 -53.42 7.75
CA ALA A 418 -62.16 -53.32 8.25
C ALA A 418 -61.13 -53.33 7.10
N ASN A 419 -61.30 -54.20 6.09
CA ASN A 419 -60.44 -54.20 4.90
C ASN A 419 -60.54 -52.88 4.14
N SER A 420 -61.76 -52.40 3.86
CA SER A 420 -62.00 -51.14 3.16
C SER A 420 -61.46 -49.92 3.94
N ARG A 421 -61.52 -49.94 5.28
CA ARG A 421 -60.88 -48.94 6.14
C ARG A 421 -59.35 -48.96 5.97
N ASN A 422 -58.74 -50.14 6.00
CA ASN A 422 -57.29 -50.31 5.88
C ASN A 422 -56.78 -49.86 4.50
N GLU A 423 -57.52 -50.16 3.43
CA GLU A 423 -57.19 -49.70 2.07
C GLU A 423 -57.27 -48.17 1.95
N ARG A 424 -58.37 -47.55 2.43
CA ARG A 424 -58.50 -46.09 2.44
C ARG A 424 -57.42 -45.41 3.29
N GLN A 425 -57.01 -46.02 4.40
CA GLN A 425 -55.94 -45.51 5.25
C GLN A 425 -54.58 -45.54 4.52
N ARG A 426 -54.22 -46.65 3.85
CA ARG A 426 -53.01 -46.72 3.01
C ARG A 426 -53.05 -45.71 1.86
N ALA A 427 -54.21 -45.53 1.22
CA ALA A 427 -54.39 -44.53 0.16
C ALA A 427 -54.17 -43.09 0.67
N LYS A 428 -54.69 -42.77 1.86
CA LYS A 428 -54.46 -41.48 2.55
C LYS A 428 -52.98 -41.26 2.86
N GLU A 429 -52.29 -42.27 3.39
CA GLU A 429 -50.85 -42.20 3.69
C GLU A 429 -50.01 -42.00 2.41
N MET A 430 -50.35 -42.70 1.32
CA MET A 430 -49.72 -42.49 0.01
C MET A 430 -49.97 -41.06 -0.52
N LEU A 431 -51.18 -40.53 -0.38
CA LEU A 431 -51.50 -39.15 -0.79
C LEU A 431 -50.72 -38.11 0.02
N LEU A 432 -50.61 -38.28 1.34
CA LEU A 432 -49.79 -37.40 2.19
C LEU A 432 -48.31 -37.45 1.81
N MET A 433 -47.76 -38.65 1.53
CA MET A 433 -46.38 -38.78 1.03
C MET A 433 -46.18 -38.12 -0.35
N LYS A 434 -47.16 -38.23 -1.26
CA LYS A 434 -47.11 -37.55 -2.57
C LYS A 434 -47.17 -36.03 -2.42
N HIS A 435 -48.07 -35.52 -1.57
CA HIS A 435 -48.20 -34.09 -1.32
C HIS A 435 -46.90 -33.50 -0.74
N LYS A 436 -46.30 -34.15 0.27
CA LYS A 436 -45.01 -33.72 0.82
C LYS A 436 -43.89 -33.69 -0.23
N LYS A 437 -43.83 -34.69 -1.13
CA LYS A 437 -42.87 -34.69 -2.25
C LYS A 437 -43.08 -33.52 -3.21
N ILE A 438 -44.31 -33.04 -3.39
CA ILE A 438 -44.61 -31.86 -4.21
C ILE A 438 -44.11 -30.60 -3.49
N GLU A 439 -44.42 -30.42 -2.20
CA GLU A 439 -43.91 -29.28 -1.41
C GLU A 439 -42.37 -29.22 -1.41
N ASP A 440 -41.70 -30.36 -1.24
CA ASP A 440 -40.23 -30.44 -1.22
C ASP A 440 -39.64 -30.16 -2.62
N PHE A 441 -40.35 -30.52 -3.70
CA PHE A 441 -39.98 -30.16 -5.07
C PHE A 441 -40.18 -28.66 -5.37
N GLU A 442 -41.28 -28.05 -4.88
CA GLU A 442 -41.53 -26.61 -5.02
C GLU A 442 -40.45 -25.78 -4.30
N LYS A 443 -40.06 -26.17 -3.09
CA LYS A 443 -38.93 -25.56 -2.36
C LYS A 443 -37.63 -25.66 -3.17
N LEU A 444 -37.32 -26.85 -3.71
CA LEU A 444 -36.12 -27.08 -4.53
C LEU A 444 -36.15 -26.29 -5.86
N ALA A 445 -37.32 -26.12 -6.47
CA ALA A 445 -37.48 -25.29 -7.65
C ALA A 445 -37.22 -23.81 -7.32
N GLN A 446 -37.71 -23.33 -6.17
CA GLN A 446 -37.52 -21.97 -5.71
C GLN A 446 -36.04 -21.65 -5.38
N THR A 447 -35.32 -22.55 -4.71
CA THR A 447 -33.87 -22.35 -4.44
C THR A 447 -33.03 -22.42 -5.72
N LYS A 448 -33.37 -23.30 -6.66
CA LYS A 448 -32.71 -23.28 -7.99
C LYS A 448 -32.99 -21.99 -8.76
N GLN A 449 -34.20 -21.45 -8.67
CA GLN A 449 -34.56 -20.20 -9.35
C GLN A 449 -33.86 -18.99 -8.75
N SER A 450 -33.69 -18.91 -7.42
CA SER A 450 -32.92 -17.84 -6.78
C SER A 450 -31.43 -17.93 -7.14
N LEU A 451 -30.85 -19.13 -7.17
CA LEU A 451 -29.47 -19.36 -7.60
C LEU A 451 -29.25 -18.93 -9.07
N ILE A 452 -30.19 -19.25 -9.97
CA ILE A 452 -30.13 -18.80 -11.37
C ILE A 452 -30.16 -17.26 -11.46
N GLN A 453 -31.04 -16.59 -10.70
CA GLN A 453 -31.08 -15.13 -10.66
C GLN A 453 -29.77 -14.51 -10.13
N ALA A 454 -29.18 -15.10 -9.09
CA ALA A 454 -27.90 -14.68 -8.53
C ALA A 454 -26.76 -14.84 -9.55
N LEU A 455 -26.70 -15.98 -10.26
CA LEU A 455 -25.71 -16.24 -11.31
C LEU A 455 -25.84 -15.28 -12.50
N VAL A 456 -27.07 -14.99 -12.96
CA VAL A 456 -27.32 -14.00 -14.02
C VAL A 456 -26.82 -12.61 -13.60
N LYS A 457 -27.10 -12.19 -12.36
CA LYS A 457 -26.62 -10.92 -11.79
C LYS A 457 -25.10 -10.86 -11.65
N GLN A 458 -24.46 -11.94 -11.21
CA GLN A 458 -22.99 -12.01 -11.15
C GLN A 458 -22.35 -11.95 -12.53
N ASN A 459 -22.92 -12.64 -13.53
CA ASN A 459 -22.43 -12.65 -14.91
C ASN A 459 -22.57 -11.25 -15.56
N SER A 460 -23.72 -10.57 -15.41
CA SER A 460 -23.88 -9.19 -15.89
C SER A 460 -22.86 -8.23 -15.25
N ASN A 461 -22.60 -8.37 -13.95
CA ASN A 461 -21.59 -7.58 -13.23
C ASN A 461 -20.15 -7.93 -13.67
N ALA A 462 -19.86 -9.18 -13.99
CA ALA A 462 -18.57 -9.58 -14.55
C ALA A 462 -18.33 -8.94 -15.92
N ARG A 463 -19.32 -8.99 -16.81
CA ARG A 463 -19.26 -8.33 -18.13
C ARG A 463 -19.02 -6.83 -18.02
N ALA A 464 -19.74 -6.14 -17.13
CA ALA A 464 -19.56 -4.71 -16.89
C ALA A 464 -18.15 -4.37 -16.36
N ARG A 465 -17.58 -5.19 -15.46
CA ARG A 465 -16.20 -5.02 -14.98
C ARG A 465 -15.16 -5.19 -16.09
N VAL A 466 -15.32 -6.20 -16.95
CA VAL A 466 -14.40 -6.44 -18.08
C VAL A 466 -14.41 -5.27 -19.07
N GLU A 467 -15.57 -4.76 -19.46
CA GLU A 467 -15.64 -3.58 -20.36
C GLU A 467 -15.07 -2.31 -19.72
N LYS A 468 -15.22 -2.13 -18.40
CA LYS A 468 -14.58 -1.03 -17.66
C LYS A 468 -13.05 -1.15 -17.67
N GLN A 469 -12.52 -2.33 -17.34
CA GLN A 469 -11.07 -2.59 -17.37
C GLN A 469 -10.48 -2.41 -18.77
N LYS A 470 -11.19 -2.85 -19.82
CA LYS A 470 -10.81 -2.62 -21.22
C LYS A 470 -10.75 -1.14 -21.56
N HIS A 471 -11.70 -0.33 -21.12
CA HIS A 471 -11.66 1.12 -21.27
C HIS A 471 -10.46 1.75 -20.54
N GLU A 472 -10.23 1.37 -19.29
CA GLU A 472 -9.09 1.85 -18.48
C GLU A 472 -7.75 1.49 -19.13
N LEU A 473 -7.61 0.27 -19.67
CA LEU A 473 -6.41 -0.18 -20.38
C LEU A 473 -6.17 0.60 -21.68
N LEU A 474 -7.22 0.79 -22.49
CA LEU A 474 -7.14 1.58 -23.73
C LEU A 474 -6.76 3.04 -23.44
N GLN A 475 -7.36 3.64 -22.41
CA GLN A 475 -7.02 4.99 -21.97
C GLN A 475 -5.56 5.07 -21.50
N TYR A 476 -5.07 4.07 -20.75
CA TYR A 476 -3.66 4.01 -20.34
C TYR A 476 -2.72 3.92 -21.55
N ILE A 477 -2.99 3.02 -22.50
CA ILE A 477 -2.20 2.85 -23.73
C ILE A 477 -2.15 4.18 -24.51
N GLN A 478 -3.28 4.84 -24.69
CA GLN A 478 -3.34 6.09 -25.44
C GLN A 478 -2.63 7.26 -24.72
N GLN A 479 -2.75 7.34 -23.39
CA GLN A 479 -2.08 8.39 -22.60
C GLN A 479 -0.57 8.15 -22.38
N LYS A 480 -0.10 6.91 -22.37
CA LYS A 480 1.30 6.57 -22.02
C LYS A 480 2.15 6.09 -23.19
N ILE A 481 1.58 5.37 -24.15
CA ILE A 481 2.33 4.82 -25.28
C ILE A 481 2.16 5.72 -26.51
N CYS A 482 0.91 5.94 -26.95
CA CYS A 482 0.64 6.74 -28.17
C CYS A 482 1.07 8.21 -28.04
N SER A 483 1.03 8.77 -26.83
CA SER A 483 1.50 10.14 -26.55
C SER A 483 3.00 10.36 -26.85
N HIS A 484 3.81 9.30 -26.77
CA HIS A 484 5.24 9.35 -27.08
C HIS A 484 5.56 8.90 -28.51
N GLU A 485 4.60 8.34 -29.25
CA GLU A 485 4.78 7.81 -30.61
C GLU A 485 5.37 8.86 -31.56
N ALA A 486 4.77 10.06 -31.60
CA ALA A 486 5.26 11.15 -32.43
C ALA A 486 6.69 11.59 -32.07
N HIS A 487 7.06 11.55 -30.79
CA HIS A 487 8.40 11.89 -30.33
C HIS A 487 9.42 10.79 -30.65
N VAL A 488 9.07 9.51 -30.48
CA VAL A 488 9.90 8.37 -30.86
C VAL A 488 10.11 8.33 -32.37
N VAL A 489 9.07 8.59 -33.18
CA VAL A 489 9.18 8.66 -34.65
C VAL A 489 10.04 9.86 -35.07
N ALA A 490 9.93 11.02 -34.42
CA ALA A 490 10.80 12.17 -34.69
C ALA A 490 12.27 11.87 -34.34
N MET A 491 12.52 11.27 -33.18
CA MET A 491 13.85 10.89 -32.72
C MET A 491 14.48 9.81 -33.60
N ALA A 492 13.71 8.79 -34.01
CA ALA A 492 14.15 7.76 -34.95
C ALA A 492 14.51 8.35 -36.33
N LYS A 493 13.75 9.34 -36.82
CA LYS A 493 14.08 10.09 -38.05
C LYS A 493 15.33 10.95 -37.90
N GLN A 494 15.57 11.53 -36.72
CA GLN A 494 16.76 12.34 -36.43
C GLN A 494 18.03 11.49 -36.29
N LEU A 495 17.92 10.30 -35.70
CA LEU A 495 19.01 9.32 -35.58
C LEU A 495 19.26 8.55 -36.88
N HIS A 496 18.33 8.57 -37.84
CA HIS A 496 18.49 7.89 -39.12
C HIS A 496 19.65 8.50 -39.91
N ASN A 497 20.66 7.68 -40.20
CA ASN A 497 21.92 8.05 -40.84
C ASN A 497 22.76 9.09 -40.06
N SER A 498 22.50 9.35 -38.77
CA SER A 498 23.29 10.31 -37.99
C SER A 498 24.76 9.90 -37.89
N VAL A 499 25.03 8.61 -37.65
CA VAL A 499 26.40 8.05 -37.58
C VAL A 499 27.15 8.23 -38.90
N ALA A 500 26.49 8.05 -40.05
CA ALA A 500 27.12 8.28 -41.36
C ALA A 500 27.45 9.77 -41.55
N GLN A 501 26.49 10.66 -41.25
CA GLN A 501 26.70 12.11 -41.32
C GLN A 501 27.79 12.60 -40.34
N GLU A 502 27.90 12.00 -39.15
CA GLU A 502 28.98 12.29 -38.20
C GLU A 502 30.32 11.82 -38.74
N VAL A 503 30.43 10.59 -39.26
CA VAL A 503 31.67 10.08 -39.87
C VAL A 503 32.09 10.95 -41.06
N ASP A 504 31.16 11.36 -41.93
CA ASP A 504 31.46 12.25 -43.07
C ASP A 504 31.96 13.62 -42.60
N LYS A 505 31.34 14.21 -41.56
CA LYS A 505 31.78 15.49 -40.96
C LYS A 505 33.15 15.37 -40.27
N PHE A 506 33.41 14.28 -39.56
CA PHE A 506 34.70 14.02 -38.93
C PHE A 506 35.80 13.75 -39.97
N ALA A 507 35.48 13.06 -41.08
CA ALA A 507 36.41 12.85 -42.19
C ALA A 507 36.73 14.16 -42.95
N ALA A 508 35.80 15.12 -42.94
CA ALA A 508 35.98 16.45 -43.51
C ALA A 508 36.68 17.47 -42.58
N LEU A 509 37.18 17.06 -41.40
CA LEU A 509 37.90 17.96 -40.49
C LEU A 509 39.30 18.32 -41.01
N PRO A 510 39.65 19.62 -41.11
CA PRO A 510 41.00 20.06 -41.42
C PRO A 510 41.92 19.88 -40.19
N LEU A 511 42.50 18.68 -40.05
CA LEU A 511 43.37 18.30 -38.93
C LEU A 511 44.68 19.12 -38.86
N ASP A 512 45.06 19.76 -39.96
CA ASP A 512 46.17 20.71 -40.06
C ASP A 512 46.00 21.96 -39.18
N GLN A 513 44.76 22.29 -38.79
CA GLN A 513 44.47 23.42 -37.91
C GLN A 513 44.75 23.13 -36.41
N PHE A 514 45.27 21.94 -36.07
CA PHE A 514 45.43 21.48 -34.68
C PHE A 514 46.89 21.20 -34.20
N HIS A 515 47.97 21.28 -35.01
CA HIS A 515 49.38 20.93 -34.63
C HIS A 515 50.45 21.77 -35.38
N TYR A 516 51.67 22.12 -34.91
CA TYR A 516 52.35 22.16 -33.59
C TYR A 516 53.62 23.08 -33.71
N SER A 517 54.13 23.78 -32.67
CA SER A 517 55.20 24.81 -32.78
C SER A 517 56.53 24.45 -32.13
N GLY A 518 57.58 25.13 -32.58
CA GLY A 518 58.82 25.35 -31.85
C GLY A 518 59.44 26.66 -32.32
N VAL A 519 60.02 27.44 -31.42
CA VAL A 519 60.72 28.69 -31.71
C VAL A 519 62.16 28.55 -31.22
N ASP A 520 63.10 28.88 -32.11
CA ASP A 520 64.57 28.91 -31.96
C ASP A 520 65.23 27.62 -31.40
N GLY A 521 65.79 26.71 -32.21
CA GLY A 521 66.23 26.85 -33.62
C GLY A 521 66.07 25.60 -34.49
N ALA A 522 65.02 24.80 -34.28
CA ALA A 522 64.62 23.70 -35.17
C ALA A 522 63.08 23.63 -35.30
N ARG A 523 62.49 24.74 -35.78
CA ARG A 523 61.07 25.11 -35.66
C ARG A 523 60.04 24.11 -36.22
N ARG A 524 58.81 24.22 -35.67
CA ARG A 524 57.52 24.12 -36.40
C ARG A 524 56.58 25.27 -35.96
N VAL A 525 55.33 25.34 -36.42
CA VAL A 525 54.26 26.26 -35.92
C VAL A 525 52.87 25.58 -36.06
N PRO A 526 51.94 25.53 -35.06
CA PRO A 526 50.53 25.31 -35.36
C PRO A 526 49.97 26.66 -35.76
N VAL A 527 49.26 26.67 -36.86
CA VAL A 527 49.07 27.91 -37.60
C VAL A 527 48.15 28.91 -36.86
N SER A 528 47.53 28.50 -35.75
CA SER A 528 46.70 29.29 -34.86
C SER A 528 47.41 30.00 -33.68
N GLU A 529 48.66 29.67 -33.35
CA GLU A 529 49.31 30.11 -32.08
C GLU A 529 50.18 31.37 -32.20
N LEU A 530 49.58 32.52 -32.53
CA LEU A 530 50.13 33.79 -32.06
C LEU A 530 49.02 34.59 -31.37
N SER A 531 49.12 34.62 -30.03
CA SER A 531 48.20 35.24 -29.06
C SER A 531 46.71 34.90 -29.19
N ILE A 532 46.28 33.94 -28.36
CA ILE A 532 44.89 33.69 -27.93
C ILE A 532 43.97 33.10 -29.02
N ASN A 533 44.22 31.84 -29.36
CA ASN A 533 43.38 31.03 -30.24
C ASN A 533 41.98 30.79 -29.63
N ARG A 534 40.98 31.58 -30.04
CA ARG A 534 39.59 31.45 -29.57
C ARG A 534 38.70 30.73 -30.59
N LEU A 535 37.98 29.71 -30.13
CA LEU A 535 36.99 28.96 -30.93
C LEU A 535 35.80 29.85 -31.39
N GLU A 536 35.66 31.04 -30.82
CA GLU A 536 34.61 32.04 -31.12
C GLU A 536 34.62 32.50 -32.60
N ASN A 537 35.78 32.53 -33.27
CA ASN A 537 35.93 33.13 -34.61
C ASN A 537 36.13 32.12 -35.76
N LEU A 538 35.98 30.82 -35.52
CA LEU A 538 36.28 29.78 -36.52
C LEU A 538 35.46 29.91 -37.83
N SER A 539 34.29 30.53 -37.80
CA SER A 539 33.43 30.70 -38.99
C SER A 539 34.08 31.48 -40.14
N THR A 540 35.17 32.21 -39.91
CA THR A 540 35.87 33.00 -40.94
C THR A 540 37.07 32.31 -41.59
N SER A 541 37.50 31.13 -41.10
CA SER A 541 38.60 30.37 -41.70
C SER A 541 38.10 29.30 -42.68
N PRO A 542 38.89 28.92 -43.71
CA PRO A 542 38.59 27.76 -44.55
C PRO A 542 38.43 26.50 -43.68
N GLY A 543 37.32 25.78 -43.83
CA GLY A 543 37.03 24.56 -43.04
C GLY A 543 36.59 24.79 -41.59
N GLY A 544 36.65 26.01 -41.05
CA GLY A 544 36.21 26.32 -39.69
C GLY A 544 34.70 26.19 -39.47
N GLY A 545 33.90 26.24 -40.55
CA GLY A 545 32.48 25.85 -40.53
C GLY A 545 32.27 24.35 -40.22
N THR A 546 33.15 23.48 -40.71
CA THR A 546 33.15 22.04 -40.37
C THR A 546 33.52 21.83 -38.90
N ILE A 547 34.56 22.52 -38.43
CA ILE A 547 34.96 22.50 -37.00
C ILE A 547 33.80 22.97 -36.12
N ARG A 548 33.14 24.09 -36.47
CA ARG A 548 31.97 24.58 -35.73
C ARG A 548 30.83 23.56 -35.70
N THR A 549 30.54 22.91 -36.82
CA THR A 549 29.52 21.84 -36.88
C THR A 549 29.87 20.67 -35.96
N VAL A 550 31.14 20.28 -35.87
CA VAL A 550 31.60 19.21 -34.96
C VAL A 550 31.56 19.65 -33.49
N LEU A 551 31.93 20.90 -33.17
CA LEU A 551 31.81 21.45 -31.82
C LEU A 551 30.36 21.54 -31.36
N ASP A 552 29.45 21.99 -32.24
CA ASP A 552 28.01 22.06 -31.96
C ASP A 552 27.41 20.63 -31.83
N SER A 553 27.89 19.64 -32.60
CA SER A 553 27.52 18.22 -32.42
C SER A 553 28.07 17.57 -31.15
N LEU A 554 29.20 18.06 -30.61
CA LEU A 554 29.77 17.63 -29.33
C LEU A 554 29.19 18.40 -28.13
N ASP A 555 28.24 19.32 -28.37
CA ASP A 555 27.67 20.25 -27.39
C ASP A 555 28.76 21.05 -26.63
N PHE A 556 29.86 21.36 -27.34
CA PHE A 556 31.07 21.94 -26.76
C PHE A 556 30.92 23.46 -26.55
N PRO A 557 31.01 23.97 -25.31
CA PRO A 557 30.81 25.39 -25.05
C PRO A 557 31.89 26.28 -25.69
N THR A 558 31.46 27.27 -26.47
CA THR A 558 32.33 28.14 -27.28
C THR A 558 33.35 28.97 -26.49
N TYR A 559 33.09 29.17 -25.20
CA TYR A 559 33.97 29.91 -24.27
C TYR A 559 35.11 29.07 -23.68
N LYS A 560 35.15 27.75 -23.94
CA LYS A 560 36.21 26.86 -23.44
C LYS A 560 37.41 26.82 -24.38
N ALA A 561 38.59 26.59 -23.82
CA ALA A 561 39.83 26.45 -24.58
C ALA A 561 39.82 25.17 -25.45
N PRO A 562 40.47 25.16 -26.63
CA PRO A 562 40.59 23.97 -27.49
C PRO A 562 41.21 22.76 -26.75
N GLU A 563 42.08 23.00 -25.77
CA GLU A 563 42.71 21.98 -24.92
C GLU A 563 41.69 21.15 -24.13
N GLU A 564 40.54 21.73 -23.75
CA GLU A 564 39.48 21.00 -23.03
C GLU A 564 38.67 20.08 -23.96
N LEU A 565 38.79 20.21 -25.28
CA LEU A 565 38.01 19.41 -26.25
C LEU A 565 38.28 17.91 -26.08
N LEU A 566 39.54 17.50 -25.90
CA LEU A 566 39.90 16.10 -25.69
C LEU A 566 39.33 15.55 -24.38
N SER A 567 39.44 16.31 -23.27
CA SER A 567 38.84 15.92 -21.98
C SER A 567 37.32 15.80 -22.05
N THR A 568 36.67 16.72 -22.77
CA THR A 568 35.21 16.74 -22.91
C THR A 568 34.73 15.59 -23.81
N THR A 569 35.47 15.31 -24.90
CA THR A 569 35.20 14.16 -25.79
C THR A 569 35.44 12.82 -25.07
N MET A 570 36.47 12.71 -24.22
CA MET A 570 36.69 11.53 -23.39
C MET A 570 35.54 11.30 -22.39
N LYS A 571 35.08 12.35 -21.70
CA LYS A 571 33.90 12.27 -20.80
C LYS A 571 32.61 11.93 -21.54
N LEU A 572 32.46 12.38 -22.79
CA LEU A 572 31.32 12.00 -23.63
C LEU A 572 31.41 10.52 -24.04
N LYS A 573 32.61 10.04 -24.41
CA LYS A 573 32.84 8.63 -24.72
C LYS A 573 32.59 7.72 -23.51
N GLU A 574 33.05 8.11 -22.33
CA GLU A 574 32.78 7.41 -21.05
C GLU A 574 31.27 7.27 -20.83
N LYS A 575 30.50 8.37 -20.93
CA LYS A 575 29.02 8.35 -20.86
C LYS A 575 28.36 7.48 -21.94
N VAL A 576 28.92 7.43 -23.15
CA VAL A 576 28.42 6.58 -24.25
C VAL A 576 28.69 5.10 -23.97
N ASP A 577 29.85 4.76 -23.42
CA ASP A 577 30.19 3.39 -23.04
C ASP A 577 29.40 2.95 -21.79
N ASP A 578 29.15 3.83 -20.82
CA ASP A 578 28.23 3.62 -19.69
C ASP A 578 26.81 3.33 -20.17
N THR A 579 26.22 4.20 -21.01
CA THR A 579 24.86 4.00 -21.53
C THR A 579 24.77 2.77 -22.44
N ARG A 580 25.83 2.44 -23.19
CA ARG A 580 25.93 1.18 -23.95
C ARG A 580 25.99 -0.04 -23.04
N SER A 581 26.66 0.03 -21.88
CA SER A 581 26.68 -1.05 -20.89
C SER A 581 25.30 -1.26 -20.26
N LEU A 582 24.60 -0.18 -19.91
CA LEU A 582 23.23 -0.21 -19.38
C LEU A 582 22.23 -0.77 -20.41
N ALA A 583 22.34 -0.36 -21.67
CA ALA A 583 21.51 -0.91 -22.75
C ALA A 583 21.73 -2.42 -22.93
N ARG A 584 23.00 -2.88 -22.96
CA ARG A 584 23.33 -4.31 -23.01
C ARG A 584 22.82 -5.08 -21.80
N SER A 585 22.95 -4.52 -20.59
CA SER A 585 22.41 -5.13 -19.36
C SER A 585 20.90 -5.29 -19.43
N ARG A 586 20.18 -4.27 -19.92
CA ARG A 586 18.74 -4.34 -20.16
C ARG A 586 18.38 -5.42 -21.19
N ASP A 587 19.08 -5.48 -22.31
CA ASP A 587 18.78 -6.43 -23.40
C ASP A 587 19.07 -7.88 -22.98
N VAL A 588 20.10 -8.10 -22.15
CA VAL A 588 20.35 -9.39 -21.47
C VAL A 588 19.20 -9.71 -20.51
N ALA A 589 18.80 -8.79 -19.62
CA ALA A 589 17.72 -9.02 -18.66
C ALA A 589 16.37 -9.31 -19.36
N VAL A 590 16.07 -8.66 -20.48
CA VAL A 590 14.87 -8.96 -21.30
C VAL A 590 15.00 -10.35 -21.94
N SER A 591 16.15 -10.70 -22.50
CA SER A 591 16.42 -12.02 -23.09
C SER A 591 16.40 -13.17 -22.07
N GLU A 592 16.70 -12.88 -20.80
CA GLU A 592 16.59 -13.83 -19.70
C GLU A 592 15.15 -14.08 -19.25
N VAL A 593 14.24 -13.12 -19.46
CA VAL A 593 12.82 -13.23 -19.12
C VAL A 593 12.04 -14.04 -20.16
N ASP A 594 12.35 -13.91 -21.45
CA ASP A 594 11.63 -14.57 -22.56
C ASP A 594 11.96 -16.08 -22.77
N GLY A 595 12.84 -16.66 -21.94
CA GLY A 595 13.31 -18.05 -22.11
C GLY A 595 12.68 -19.08 -21.16
N ASP A 596 12.32 -20.25 -21.68
CA ASP A 596 11.68 -21.38 -20.97
C ASP A 596 12.49 -21.98 -19.79
N ARG A 597 13.74 -21.52 -19.58
CA ARG A 597 14.59 -21.78 -18.40
C ARG A 597 14.95 -20.51 -17.62
N SER A 598 14.05 -19.52 -17.57
CA SER A 598 14.29 -18.22 -16.94
C SER A 598 14.57 -18.35 -15.44
N CYS A 599 13.67 -19.02 -14.70
CA CYS A 599 13.71 -19.06 -13.23
C CYS A 599 15.00 -19.65 -12.64
N GLU A 600 15.50 -20.78 -13.16
CA GLU A 600 16.72 -21.40 -12.62
C GLU A 600 17.97 -20.56 -12.84
N ARG A 601 18.10 -19.91 -14.01
CA ARG A 601 19.22 -19.02 -14.32
C ARG A 601 19.14 -17.72 -13.52
N MET A 602 17.96 -17.14 -13.37
CA MET A 602 17.71 -15.98 -12.53
C MET A 602 18.06 -16.26 -11.05
N VAL A 603 17.69 -17.43 -10.53
CA VAL A 603 18.06 -17.88 -9.17
C VAL A 603 19.58 -18.08 -9.05
N ALA A 604 20.25 -18.64 -10.06
CA ALA A 604 21.70 -18.77 -10.05
C ALA A 604 22.42 -17.41 -10.04
N HIS A 605 21.98 -16.46 -10.88
CA HIS A 605 22.51 -15.10 -10.93
C HIS A 605 22.28 -14.33 -9.62
N LEU A 606 21.08 -14.36 -9.06
CA LEU A 606 20.78 -13.75 -7.76
C LEU A 606 21.64 -14.32 -6.62
N ASN A 607 21.95 -15.62 -6.64
CA ASN A 607 22.86 -16.25 -5.68
C ASN A 607 24.36 -15.96 -5.95
N GLY A 608 24.71 -15.47 -7.14
CA GLY A 608 26.01 -14.90 -7.47
C GLY A 608 26.12 -13.48 -6.91
N LEU A 609 25.19 -12.60 -7.30
CA LEU A 609 25.13 -11.22 -6.83
C LEU A 609 25.09 -11.12 -5.29
N ARG A 610 24.34 -12.00 -4.63
CA ARG A 610 24.29 -12.06 -3.16
C ARG A 610 25.66 -12.36 -2.54
N ARG A 611 26.50 -13.18 -3.19
CA ARG A 611 27.87 -13.45 -2.72
C ARG A 611 28.76 -12.22 -2.88
N GLU A 612 28.78 -11.63 -4.06
CA GLU A 612 29.57 -10.42 -4.36
C GLU A 612 29.23 -9.27 -3.40
N VAL A 613 27.94 -9.03 -3.12
CA VAL A 613 27.51 -8.04 -2.13
C VAL A 613 28.01 -8.39 -0.73
N THR A 614 27.88 -9.64 -0.27
CA THR A 614 28.40 -10.02 1.07
C THR A 614 29.93 -9.93 1.19
N GLU A 615 30.64 -10.11 0.08
CA GLU A 615 32.10 -10.06 0.02
C GLU A 615 32.59 -8.59 0.02
N GLN A 616 31.88 -7.71 -0.69
CA GLN A 616 32.09 -6.27 -0.69
C GLN A 616 31.71 -5.62 0.66
N ASP A 617 30.58 -6.00 1.26
CA ASP A 617 30.18 -5.55 2.60
C ASP A 617 31.24 -5.93 3.65
N ARG A 618 31.79 -7.14 3.56
CA ARG A 618 32.87 -7.59 4.42
C ARG A 618 34.14 -6.75 4.22
N ALA A 619 34.56 -6.53 2.98
CA ALA A 619 35.73 -5.71 2.67
C ALA A 619 35.57 -4.25 3.17
N GLN A 620 34.37 -3.67 3.07
CA GLN A 620 34.09 -2.34 3.64
C GLN A 620 34.09 -2.35 5.17
N LEU A 621 33.52 -3.37 5.82
CA LEU A 621 33.57 -3.49 7.28
C LEU A 621 35.01 -3.61 7.80
N ASP A 622 35.83 -4.46 7.18
CA ASP A 622 37.24 -4.66 7.55
C ASP A 622 38.06 -3.37 7.38
N TYR A 623 37.71 -2.49 6.42
CA TYR A 623 38.33 -1.17 6.25
C TYR A 623 37.80 -0.09 7.21
N ILE A 624 36.49 -0.02 7.41
CA ILE A 624 35.83 1.08 8.16
C ILE A 624 35.93 0.87 9.68
N MET A 625 35.85 -0.38 10.16
CA MET A 625 35.91 -0.72 11.58
C MET A 625 37.14 -0.15 12.31
N PRO A 626 38.39 -0.34 11.84
CA PRO A 626 39.57 0.23 12.51
C PRO A 626 39.61 1.78 12.47
N LEU A 627 39.05 2.42 11.43
CA LEU A 627 38.95 3.87 11.35
C LEU A 627 37.99 4.43 12.41
N ILE A 628 36.82 3.80 12.58
CA ILE A 628 35.85 4.17 13.61
C ILE A 628 36.43 3.94 15.01
N GLN A 629 37.08 2.81 15.26
CA GLN A 629 37.72 2.53 16.56
C GLN A 629 38.84 3.53 16.90
N ASN A 630 39.67 3.90 15.93
CA ASN A 630 40.70 4.93 16.12
C ASN A 630 40.07 6.32 16.38
N GLY A 631 39.01 6.68 15.66
CA GLY A 631 38.23 7.89 15.91
C GLY A 631 37.66 7.94 17.32
N LEU A 632 36.99 6.86 17.75
CA LEU A 632 36.42 6.71 19.09
C LEU A 632 37.50 6.88 20.18
N ASN A 633 38.64 6.18 20.03
CA ASN A 633 39.76 6.25 20.97
C ASN A 633 40.41 7.64 21.06
N LYS A 634 40.33 8.45 20.00
CA LYS A 634 40.75 9.87 20.04
C LYS A 634 39.71 10.73 20.74
N THR A 635 38.42 10.56 20.46
CA THR A 635 37.35 11.32 21.13
C THR A 635 37.26 11.02 22.63
N THR A 636 37.46 9.77 23.05
CA THR A 636 37.46 9.41 24.48
C THR A 636 38.62 10.05 25.24
N ARG A 637 39.80 10.13 24.62
CA ARG A 637 40.95 10.85 25.20
C ARG A 637 40.67 12.35 25.31
N ALA A 638 40.24 12.99 24.22
CA ALA A 638 39.89 14.41 24.24
C ALA A 638 38.79 14.74 25.27
N LEU A 639 37.81 13.85 25.48
CA LEU A 639 36.79 14.01 26.52
C LEU A 639 37.40 13.93 27.93
N SER A 640 38.33 12.99 28.17
CA SER A 640 39.07 12.90 29.44
C SER A 640 39.88 14.17 29.71
N ASP A 641 40.55 14.72 28.68
CA ASP A 641 41.31 15.95 28.77
C ASP A 641 40.39 17.15 29.08
N CYS A 642 39.22 17.23 28.44
CA CYS A 642 38.20 18.25 28.75
C CYS A 642 37.66 18.14 30.18
N ILE A 643 37.50 16.94 30.73
CA ILE A 643 37.11 16.74 32.13
C ILE A 643 38.23 17.26 33.06
N SER A 644 39.48 16.89 32.79
CA SER A 644 40.63 17.38 33.58
C SER A 644 40.75 18.90 33.54
N VAL A 645 40.58 19.53 32.37
CA VAL A 645 40.57 21.01 32.25
C VAL A 645 39.40 21.62 33.01
N LYS A 646 38.21 21.02 32.96
CA LYS A 646 37.04 21.48 33.73
C LYS A 646 37.34 21.42 35.24
N ASP A 647 37.91 20.34 35.74
CA ASP A 647 38.23 20.18 37.16
C ASP A 647 39.29 21.21 37.63
N ILE A 648 40.30 21.50 36.78
CA ILE A 648 41.28 22.57 37.03
C ILE A 648 40.60 23.95 37.06
N VAL A 649 39.69 24.24 36.13
CA VAL A 649 38.96 25.51 36.08
C VAL A 649 38.02 25.66 37.28
N SER A 650 37.33 24.60 37.69
CA SER A 650 36.50 24.58 38.90
C SER A 650 37.34 24.80 40.16
N SER A 651 38.49 24.11 40.30
CA SER A 651 39.41 24.32 41.42
C SER A 651 39.95 25.75 41.47
N TRP A 652 40.28 26.36 40.32
CA TRP A 652 40.69 27.76 40.24
C TRP A 652 39.55 28.74 40.57
N TRP A 653 38.32 28.42 40.18
CA TRP A 653 37.15 29.28 40.42
C TRP A 653 36.72 29.26 41.90
N GLU A 654 36.78 28.11 42.56
CA GLU A 654 36.42 27.98 43.98
C GLU A 654 37.50 28.54 44.91
N GLN A 655 38.78 28.27 44.64
CA GLN A 655 39.91 28.78 45.43
C GLN A 655 41.10 29.17 44.54
N PRO A 656 41.09 30.37 43.93
CA PRO A 656 42.14 30.79 43.01
C PRO A 656 43.53 30.78 43.68
N ALA A 657 44.49 30.21 42.98
CA ALA A 657 45.89 30.09 43.37
C ALA A 657 46.24 29.25 44.63
N GLN A 658 45.27 28.56 45.25
CA GLN A 658 45.45 27.70 46.44
C GLN A 658 46.66 26.75 46.37
N PHE A 659 46.93 26.21 45.17
CA PHE A 659 48.03 25.26 44.93
C PHE A 659 49.25 25.87 44.24
N VAL A 660 49.26 27.18 44.00
CA VAL A 660 50.22 27.91 43.13
C VAL A 660 51.03 28.97 43.90
N THR A 661 50.63 29.34 45.13
CA THR A 661 51.33 30.34 45.97
C THR A 661 51.97 29.74 47.23
N PRO A 662 52.99 28.86 47.12
CA PRO A 662 53.66 28.24 48.30
C PRO A 662 54.41 29.23 49.20
N TRP A 663 54.59 30.49 48.76
CA TRP A 663 55.19 31.59 49.53
C TRP A 663 54.21 32.31 50.46
N VAL A 664 52.89 32.12 50.28
CA VAL A 664 51.88 32.67 51.20
C VAL A 664 51.74 31.70 52.38
N LYS A 665 52.18 32.14 53.55
CA LYS A 665 52.18 31.37 54.80
C LYS A 665 51.31 32.05 55.84
N LEU A 666 50.65 31.26 56.67
CA LEU A 666 49.89 31.70 57.84
C LEU A 666 50.24 30.75 58.98
N ASP A 667 50.78 31.31 60.08
CA ASP A 667 51.46 30.58 61.14
C ASP A 667 52.59 29.66 60.62
N ASP A 668 53.48 30.25 59.81
CA ASP A 668 54.66 29.64 59.15
C ASP A 668 54.41 28.46 58.19
N MET A 669 53.16 27.99 58.07
CA MET A 669 52.73 26.91 57.19
C MET A 669 51.97 27.44 55.97
N ASN A 670 52.16 26.79 54.83
CA ASN A 670 51.37 27.06 53.62
C ASN A 670 50.08 26.22 53.59
N MET A 671 49.16 26.53 52.67
CA MET A 671 47.84 25.89 52.64
C MET A 671 47.89 24.37 52.40
N ARG A 672 48.90 23.85 51.68
CA ARG A 672 49.07 22.39 51.53
C ARG A 672 49.43 21.75 52.87
N GLN A 673 50.40 22.32 53.59
CA GLN A 673 50.82 21.85 54.92
C GLN A 673 49.68 21.89 55.94
N TRP A 674 48.87 22.96 55.94
CA TRP A 674 47.65 23.05 56.74
C TRP A 674 46.62 21.97 56.36
N THR A 675 46.47 21.67 55.07
CA THR A 675 45.56 20.60 54.59
C THR A 675 46.05 19.22 55.02
N ASP A 676 47.35 18.94 54.94
CA ASP A 676 47.94 17.68 55.38
C ASP A 676 47.80 17.49 56.90
N GLN A 677 48.07 18.54 57.69
CA GLN A 677 47.91 18.53 59.14
C GLN A 677 46.44 18.38 59.58
N TRP A 678 45.52 19.05 58.88
CA TRP A 678 44.08 18.88 59.08
C TRP A 678 43.66 17.45 58.75
N THR A 679 44.14 16.89 57.65
CA THR A 679 43.82 15.52 57.22
C THR A 679 44.34 14.49 58.23
N LEU A 680 45.58 14.65 58.72
CA LEU A 680 46.14 13.84 59.82
C LEU A 680 45.30 13.94 61.10
N SER A 681 44.90 15.16 61.49
CA SER A 681 44.07 15.39 62.68
C SER A 681 42.67 14.79 62.53
N ALA A 682 42.00 14.98 61.39
CA ALA A 682 40.71 14.40 61.08
C ALA A 682 40.74 12.86 61.00
N THR A 683 41.86 12.30 60.50
CA THR A 683 42.05 10.84 60.47
C THR A 683 42.25 10.28 61.88
N ARG A 684 43.03 10.95 62.74
CA ARG A 684 43.15 10.62 64.17
C ARG A 684 41.80 10.74 64.89
N LEU A 685 41.03 11.78 64.60
CA LEU A 685 39.72 12.02 65.24
C LEU A 685 38.70 10.96 64.81
N ARG A 686 38.70 10.53 63.54
CA ARG A 686 37.95 9.34 63.09
C ARG A 686 38.42 8.05 63.77
N GLN A 687 39.72 7.85 63.94
CA GLN A 687 40.24 6.68 64.66
C GLN A 687 39.79 6.65 66.12
N LEU A 688 39.75 7.81 66.79
CA LEU A 688 39.24 7.95 68.16
C LEU A 688 37.71 7.77 68.25
N GLN A 689 36.95 8.16 67.23
CA GLN A 689 35.52 7.87 67.12
C GLN A 689 35.20 6.40 66.82
N MET A 690 36.14 5.67 66.20
CA MET A 690 36.02 4.24 65.92
C MET A 690 36.51 3.35 67.08
N SER A 691 37.08 3.93 68.13
CA SER A 691 37.59 3.23 69.32
C SER A 691 36.72 3.43 70.57
N HIS A 692 35.44 3.78 70.39
CA HIS A 692 34.45 4.01 71.45
C HIS A 692 33.14 3.29 71.16
#